data_AF-A0A519NFI0-F1
#
_entry.id   AF-A0A519NFI0-F1
#
_cell.length_a   1.000
_cell.length_b   1.000
_cell.length_c   1.000
_cell.angle_alpha   90.00
_cell.angle_beta   90.00
_cell.angle_gamma   90.00
#
_symmetry.space_group_name_H-M   'P 1'
#
loop_
_entity.id
_entity.type
_entity.pdbx_description
1 polymer ?
#
loop_
_entity_poly.entity_id
_entity_poly.type
_entity_poly.pdbx_seq_one_letter_code
_entity_poly.pdbx_strand_id
1 'polypeptide(L)'
;MKILNNIVLTLCLGQAFSLFAQGYTPKVNSIPTSPEAALFERFGDIPVGHYNGSPNISIPLYTVKVEDFELPILLRYNSSGIKVADEATWVGLGWDLSPGGYIIQEVRGKRDEVDSPTINTEQSQYDFFMNRILSAPGGLGSYKEVKQLGNNMYNYACPTRCIGSTSCNAYGTFEIPGLPPNAESGALINGLRIGHGDPDIYHYNFGGYSGKFYINPQNQQIVFIDNKDGIKFIKGGSQTYPTIEAKLPNGTSYFFGNAGREESSGNLPSNEYYDKRGATYKVTQIKLVTGKTIDFEYQNAQVTNLRYSQFAYLNSCYGGPQPNNLQTPQLPSSSPYDVSQVRILKKITTPELRIDFILADREDTNLVSGDSHKKLQAIDIVSKITLKKIKSFQFTTSYFPFGSQSPIGNYPLNTNVLTKRLRLDAVKEVGYTQDALQTADLSKPPHAFEYDQTVMLPSKVSNSIDFYGYYNGASNTSLTPDFDYYDYPQQFLGANNNVLFVYTNYTKGDRYFNKDYAKACLIKKVTYPTGGYSTFEFEPHTFTNQPIPSRQQVNSVFYFSSVTGGMMPSWSSNTQTNTLTGITQDVTMNFYVSFSHGNPVMSATDSSPNNTAKTTMWYNSSVTLVKVSGNGYGVETPVKTWVPGDFVSLQAWQAPNYNGTFQYLNYRLTYQPGYVYKLRATFPAPQAFGSTPPYFPGGVAYAANAGGNVRYYGQLPAGTLYEGGGMRVKKIQSFTSTTDPSPSTKEYVYHSGKILTDFNPLAINDVYCFNCLNSAFTPCSICGNKQEMFTRELFVDSRFLQNMSNYVGYGKVEEIYGTTLFNTGRKEFDFYNEPNMTSNGFPDVPKSISGLPSAERTYDRAGTLLHRKTIGYESQVPGVVVFYGVRIKSNFYGNTDPAETVSGTSRSKYSYLCTPILSEAYKVKTITEYNYFGGTAIEDVTSLSYNTYGQMATQTQHLGQPEETVSQFLYSTDNPVGTFESSLVTANMINVPIQIKTSRNGQQVSMTQEEFLNDGYNHILKTYVSNKKDTQSTERRVRYDTYDDKGNLTVYRQENGKATLIVWGYEKTLPVAKLENLDYPAIPAANAQDIATYSAPGTYNEAQLVLALANLRTLYPTALITTYVYAPGQGVKKITDAKGQSQNYVYDNFGRLKEVRNSQSELVSENQYHYKP
;
A
#
# COMPACT_ATOMS: atom_id res chain seq x y z
N MET A 1 9.59 2.10 56.09
CA MET A 1 11.03 2.10 55.73
C MET A 1 11.56 0.70 55.34
N LYS A 2 10.74 -0.17 54.72
CA LYS A 2 11.13 -1.47 54.13
C LYS A 2 10.62 -1.68 52.69
N ILE A 3 10.15 -0.60 52.03
CA ILE A 3 9.58 -0.63 50.67
C ILE A 3 10.54 -0.01 49.63
N LEU A 4 11.59 0.72 50.07
CA LEU A 4 12.53 1.37 49.15
C LEU A 4 13.62 0.43 48.58
N ASN A 5 13.93 -0.71 49.20
CA ASN A 5 14.98 -1.61 48.69
C ASN A 5 14.53 -2.56 47.55
N ASN A 6 13.23 -2.76 47.32
CA ASN A 6 12.74 -3.59 46.21
C ASN A 6 12.46 -2.79 44.93
N ILE A 7 12.41 -1.45 45.01
CA ILE A 7 12.20 -0.59 43.84
C ILE A 7 13.53 -0.35 43.10
N VAL A 8 14.65 -0.24 43.83
CA VAL A 8 15.97 0.02 43.21
C VAL A 8 16.56 -1.23 42.55
N LEU A 9 16.32 -2.43 43.10
CA LEU A 9 16.80 -3.67 42.48
C LEU A 9 16.00 -4.06 41.22
N THR A 10 14.72 -3.68 41.15
CA THR A 10 13.85 -3.91 39.99
C THR A 10 14.07 -2.86 38.89
N LEU A 11 14.47 -1.62 39.24
CA LEU A 11 14.88 -0.59 38.27
C LEU A 11 16.27 -0.85 37.67
N CYS A 12 17.21 -1.44 38.40
CA CYS A 12 18.54 -1.77 37.87
C CYS A 12 18.58 -3.06 37.03
N LEU A 13 17.68 -4.03 37.26
CA LEU A 13 17.53 -5.20 36.37
C LEU A 13 16.67 -4.90 35.13
N GLY A 14 15.81 -3.88 35.19
CA GLY A 14 14.97 -3.46 34.05
C GLY A 14 15.69 -2.65 32.97
N GLN A 15 16.83 -2.00 33.27
CA GLN A 15 17.57 -1.20 32.28
C GLN A 15 18.61 -1.99 31.47
N ALA A 16 18.98 -3.20 31.89
CA ALA A 16 19.99 -4.01 31.20
C ALA A 16 19.46 -4.82 29.99
N PHE A 17 18.14 -4.93 29.82
CA PHE A 17 17.54 -5.75 28.76
C PHE A 17 17.14 -4.98 27.48
N SER A 18 17.33 -3.67 27.44
CA SER A 18 16.95 -2.80 26.31
C SER A 18 18.04 -2.66 25.23
N LEU A 19 19.20 -3.31 25.37
CA LEU A 19 20.39 -2.99 24.58
C LEU A 19 20.59 -3.82 23.30
N PHE A 20 19.64 -4.69 22.94
CA PHE A 20 20.08 -5.98 22.40
C PHE A 20 19.19 -6.57 21.29
N ALA A 21 18.68 -5.71 20.40
CA ALA A 21 18.15 -6.10 19.09
C ALA A 21 18.82 -5.23 18.01
N GLN A 22 20.01 -5.66 17.54
CA GLN A 22 20.76 -4.96 16.48
C GLN A 22 20.82 -5.76 15.17
N GLY A 23 20.01 -6.80 15.05
CA GLY A 23 19.79 -7.52 13.80
C GLY A 23 18.61 -6.89 13.05
N TYR A 24 18.86 -6.45 11.83
CA TYR A 24 17.89 -6.22 10.74
C TYR A 24 16.40 -6.17 11.15
N THR A 25 15.81 -4.97 11.18
CA THR A 25 14.35 -4.84 11.17
C THR A 25 13.85 -5.00 9.73
N PRO A 26 13.09 -6.06 9.40
CA PRO A 26 12.49 -6.21 8.08
C PRO A 26 11.64 -4.97 7.72
N LYS A 27 11.70 -4.57 6.45
CA LYS A 27 10.84 -3.59 5.74
C LYS A 27 10.12 -2.59 6.68
N VAL A 28 10.85 -1.75 7.42
CA VAL A 28 10.21 -0.77 8.34
C VAL A 28 9.46 0.25 7.50
N ASN A 29 8.17 0.01 7.28
CA ASN A 29 7.26 1.06 6.84
C ASN A 29 7.03 1.98 8.03
N SER A 30 6.99 3.29 7.79
CA SER A 30 6.55 4.26 8.80
C SER A 30 5.15 3.88 9.31
N ILE A 31 4.87 4.22 10.56
CA ILE A 31 3.52 4.05 11.09
C ILE A 31 2.61 5.07 10.42
N PRO A 32 1.45 4.66 9.89
CA PRO A 32 0.47 5.59 9.36
C PRO A 32 0.13 6.63 10.42
N THR A 33 0.16 7.89 10.03
CA THR A 33 -0.08 9.02 10.93
C THR A 33 -1.53 9.03 11.45
N SER A 34 -2.49 8.71 10.58
CA SER A 34 -3.93 8.71 10.82
C SER A 34 -4.63 7.54 10.10
N PRO A 35 -5.87 7.19 10.49
CA PRO A 35 -6.66 6.18 9.77
C PRO A 35 -6.88 6.53 8.29
N GLU A 36 -7.01 7.82 7.96
CA GLU A 36 -7.11 8.32 6.59
C GLU A 36 -5.82 8.04 5.81
N ALA A 37 -4.65 8.30 6.41
CA ALA A 37 -3.35 7.98 5.83
C ALA A 37 -3.17 6.46 5.62
N ALA A 38 -3.59 5.62 6.58
CA ALA A 38 -3.52 4.17 6.45
C ALA A 38 -4.42 3.65 5.31
N LEU A 39 -5.63 4.18 5.21
CA LEU A 39 -6.56 3.81 4.14
C LEU A 39 -6.02 4.20 2.76
N PHE A 40 -5.28 5.31 2.66
CA PHE A 40 -4.58 5.69 1.44
C PHE A 40 -3.47 4.74 1.01
N GLU A 41 -2.57 4.38 1.93
CA GLU A 41 -1.44 3.49 1.63
C GLU A 41 -1.95 2.15 1.07
N ARG A 42 -3.15 1.73 1.48
CA ARG A 42 -3.85 0.55 0.93
C ARG A 42 -4.29 0.68 -0.54
N PHE A 43 -4.46 1.88 -1.08
CA PHE A 43 -4.86 2.08 -2.49
C PHE A 43 -3.73 1.82 -3.48
N GLY A 44 -2.46 1.87 -3.07
CA GLY A 44 -1.29 1.58 -3.93
C GLY A 44 -1.26 2.40 -5.23
N ASP A 45 -0.36 2.01 -6.15
CA ASP A 45 -0.09 2.74 -7.41
C ASP A 45 -1.03 2.34 -8.55
N ILE A 46 -1.98 1.47 -8.26
CA ILE A 46 -2.73 0.73 -9.27
C ILE A 46 -4.13 1.33 -9.36
N PRO A 47 -4.60 1.70 -10.57
CA PRO A 47 -5.92 2.26 -10.75
C PRO A 47 -7.00 1.38 -10.11
N VAL A 48 -7.81 1.98 -9.23
CA VAL A 48 -9.04 1.37 -8.73
C VAL A 48 -9.97 1.14 -9.91
N GLY A 49 -10.44 -0.09 -10.10
CA GLY A 49 -11.38 -0.39 -11.17
C GLY A 49 -11.36 -1.86 -11.57
N HIS A 50 -11.63 -2.13 -12.84
CA HIS A 50 -11.74 -3.49 -13.36
C HIS A 50 -10.46 -4.31 -13.08
N TYR A 51 -9.26 -3.74 -13.28
CA TYR A 51 -7.98 -4.43 -13.12
C TYR A 51 -7.75 -5.10 -11.75
N ASN A 52 -8.25 -4.51 -10.66
CA ASN A 52 -8.15 -5.05 -9.30
C ASN A 52 -9.51 -5.45 -8.72
N GLY A 53 -10.57 -5.46 -9.54
CA GLY A 53 -11.91 -5.83 -9.13
C GLY A 53 -12.52 -5.00 -7.99
N SER A 54 -12.04 -3.77 -7.79
CA SER A 54 -12.61 -2.85 -6.81
C SER A 54 -13.70 -1.98 -7.46
N PRO A 55 -14.97 -2.07 -7.03
CA PRO A 55 -16.02 -1.19 -7.54
C PRO A 55 -15.80 0.25 -7.08
N ASN A 56 -16.01 1.21 -7.97
CA ASN A 56 -16.00 2.63 -7.64
C ASN A 56 -17.32 3.04 -6.97
N ILE A 57 -17.37 2.90 -5.64
CA ILE A 57 -18.50 3.34 -4.82
C ILE A 57 -18.17 4.72 -4.27
N SER A 58 -18.75 5.75 -4.88
CA SER A 58 -18.58 7.15 -4.46
C SER A 58 -19.90 7.91 -4.43
N ILE A 59 -20.06 8.77 -3.42
CA ILE A 59 -21.20 9.67 -3.25
C ILE A 59 -20.68 11.11 -3.35
N PRO A 60 -20.99 11.84 -4.43
CA PRO A 60 -20.62 13.25 -4.53
C PRO A 60 -21.47 14.08 -3.57
N LEU A 61 -20.82 14.82 -2.67
CA LEU A 61 -21.52 15.68 -1.72
C LEU A 61 -21.60 17.11 -2.26
N TYR A 62 -20.46 17.72 -2.56
CA TYR A 62 -20.39 19.11 -3.02
C TYR A 62 -19.17 19.34 -3.91
N THR A 63 -19.27 20.24 -4.89
CA THR A 63 -18.11 20.68 -5.68
C THR A 63 -17.85 22.14 -5.38
N VAL A 64 -16.70 22.44 -4.79
CA VAL A 64 -16.25 23.80 -4.56
C VAL A 64 -15.76 24.35 -5.90
N LYS A 65 -16.36 25.46 -6.35
CA LYS A 65 -15.98 26.11 -7.60
C LYS A 65 -15.36 27.47 -7.31
N VAL A 66 -14.22 27.75 -7.92
CA VAL A 66 -13.57 29.06 -7.93
C VAL A 66 -13.05 29.28 -9.34
N GLU A 67 -13.67 30.20 -10.09
CA GLU A 67 -13.41 30.34 -11.54
C GLU A 67 -13.64 29.00 -12.28
N ASP A 68 -12.70 28.59 -13.12
CA ASP A 68 -12.72 27.32 -13.85
C ASP A 68 -12.17 26.15 -13.02
N PHE A 69 -11.76 26.38 -11.77
CA PHE A 69 -11.24 25.34 -10.89
C PHE A 69 -12.36 24.68 -10.08
N GLU A 70 -12.39 23.35 -10.11
CA GLU A 70 -13.34 22.53 -9.37
C GLU A 70 -12.62 21.63 -8.36
N LEU A 71 -13.02 21.70 -7.09
CA LEU A 71 -12.57 20.82 -6.02
C LEU A 71 -13.76 20.00 -5.49
N PRO A 72 -13.86 18.72 -5.88
CA PRO A 72 -14.96 17.87 -5.47
C PRO A 72 -14.77 17.32 -4.04
N ILE A 73 -15.78 17.48 -3.20
CA ILE A 73 -15.93 16.83 -1.88
C ILE A 73 -16.69 15.53 -2.10
N LEU A 74 -15.96 14.42 -2.09
CA LEU A 74 -16.45 13.09 -2.41
C LEU A 74 -16.32 12.18 -1.19
N LEU A 75 -17.37 11.41 -0.92
CA LEU A 75 -17.33 10.29 0.00
C LEU A 75 -17.05 9.02 -0.80
N ARG A 76 -15.97 8.29 -0.50
CA ARG A 76 -15.50 7.11 -1.27
C ARG A 76 -15.41 5.89 -0.38
N TYR A 77 -15.83 4.72 -0.87
CA TYR A 77 -15.71 3.45 -0.13
C TYR A 77 -14.63 2.54 -0.73
N ASN A 78 -13.78 1.99 0.12
CA ASN A 78 -12.80 0.97 -0.23
C ASN A 78 -13.40 -0.43 -0.10
N SER A 79 -13.43 -1.13 -1.22
CA SER A 79 -14.10 -2.41 -1.41
C SER A 79 -13.16 -3.64 -1.41
N SER A 80 -11.87 -3.45 -1.15
CA SER A 80 -10.84 -4.52 -1.14
C SER A 80 -10.97 -5.53 0.01
N GLY A 81 -11.92 -5.33 0.94
CA GLY A 81 -12.07 -6.09 2.17
C GLY A 81 -11.72 -5.28 3.42
N ILE A 82 -12.23 -5.70 4.58
CA ILE A 82 -11.89 -5.10 5.87
C ILE A 82 -10.94 -6.04 6.62
N LYS A 83 -9.72 -5.58 6.90
CA LYS A 83 -8.74 -6.29 7.73
C LYS A 83 -9.11 -6.13 9.20
N VAL A 84 -8.72 -7.10 10.03
CA VAL A 84 -9.03 -7.06 11.47
C VAL A 84 -8.44 -5.82 12.14
N ALA A 85 -7.25 -5.39 11.74
CA ALA A 85 -6.58 -4.23 12.33
C ALA A 85 -6.95 -2.88 11.69
N ASP A 86 -7.88 -2.85 10.71
CA ASP A 86 -8.29 -1.59 10.10
C ASP A 86 -8.94 -0.66 11.13
N GLU A 87 -8.53 0.61 11.06
CA GLU A 87 -9.12 1.71 11.81
C GLU A 87 -10.13 2.48 10.96
N ALA A 88 -11.21 2.93 11.59
CA ALA A 88 -12.22 3.73 10.92
C ALA A 88 -11.77 5.19 10.82
N THR A 89 -11.89 5.79 9.63
CA THR A 89 -11.69 7.23 9.42
C THR A 89 -12.70 8.05 10.21
N TRP A 90 -12.60 9.38 10.16
CA TRP A 90 -13.58 10.30 10.74
C TRP A 90 -15.01 10.15 10.17
N VAL A 91 -15.19 9.48 9.02
CA VAL A 91 -16.52 9.21 8.44
C VAL A 91 -17.00 7.78 8.65
N GLY A 92 -16.10 6.80 8.81
CA GLY A 92 -16.45 5.41 9.10
C GLY A 92 -15.46 4.39 8.51
N LEU A 93 -15.57 3.13 8.94
CA LEU A 93 -14.70 2.04 8.46
C LEU A 93 -14.85 1.81 6.96
N GLY A 94 -13.73 1.79 6.24
CA GLY A 94 -13.68 1.64 4.79
C GLY A 94 -14.10 2.87 3.99
N TRP A 95 -14.60 3.94 4.62
CA TRP A 95 -14.96 5.20 3.96
C TRP A 95 -13.85 6.23 4.08
N ASP A 96 -13.60 6.97 3.00
CA ASP A 96 -12.70 8.13 2.96
C ASP A 96 -13.46 9.40 2.55
N LEU A 97 -13.08 10.52 3.16
CA LEU A 97 -13.50 11.86 2.78
C LEU A 97 -12.32 12.81 3.03
N SER A 98 -11.57 13.12 1.96
CA SER A 98 -10.34 13.90 2.02
C SER A 98 -10.30 14.94 0.89
N PRO A 99 -10.94 16.12 1.05
CA PRO A 99 -11.19 17.05 -0.06
C PRO A 99 -9.92 17.63 -0.69
N GLY A 100 -8.92 17.97 0.13
CA GLY A 100 -7.68 18.59 -0.36
C GLY A 100 -6.65 17.59 -0.90
N GLY A 101 -6.73 16.32 -0.50
CA GLY A 101 -5.64 15.37 -0.71
C GLY A 101 -4.45 15.60 0.24
N TYR A 102 -3.38 14.83 0.07
CA TYR A 102 -2.22 14.83 0.95
C TYR A 102 -0.97 14.22 0.29
N ILE A 103 0.18 14.45 0.92
CA ILE A 103 1.46 13.76 0.64
C ILE A 103 1.83 12.95 1.89
N ILE A 104 2.17 11.68 1.74
CA ILE A 104 2.58 10.79 2.83
C ILE A 104 4.04 10.42 2.66
N GLN A 105 4.81 10.58 3.74
CA GLN A 105 6.21 10.19 3.81
C GLN A 105 6.32 8.74 4.34
N GLU A 106 6.77 7.84 3.47
CA GLU A 106 7.26 6.51 3.82
C GLU A 106 8.74 6.64 4.22
N VAL A 107 9.00 6.57 5.53
CA VAL A 107 10.37 6.72 6.04
C VAL A 107 11.16 5.43 5.83
N ARG A 108 12.31 5.52 5.15
CA ARG A 108 13.14 4.36 4.80
C ARG A 108 14.47 4.37 5.54
N GLY A 109 14.40 4.33 6.87
CA GLY A 109 15.59 4.32 7.71
C GLY A 109 15.56 5.50 8.64
N LYS A 110 16.17 6.62 8.26
CA LYS A 110 16.13 7.87 9.04
C LYS A 110 15.64 9.01 8.17
N ARG A 111 14.79 9.86 8.75
CA ARG A 111 14.13 10.96 8.02
C ARG A 111 15.13 11.86 7.29
N ASP A 112 14.89 12.04 6.00
CA ASP A 112 15.71 12.90 5.13
C ASP A 112 15.63 14.38 5.53
N GLU A 113 14.52 14.80 6.16
CA GLU A 113 14.26 16.21 6.52
C GLU A 113 15.16 16.77 7.63
N VAL A 114 15.62 15.88 8.53
CA VAL A 114 16.44 16.22 9.71
C VAL A 114 17.92 15.89 9.43
N ASP A 115 18.23 15.39 8.25
CA ASP A 115 19.54 14.92 7.91
C ASP A 115 20.45 16.06 7.42
N SER A 116 21.54 16.27 8.15
CA SER A 116 22.72 16.97 7.64
C SER A 116 23.61 15.85 7.10
N PRO A 117 23.79 15.70 5.78
CA PRO A 117 24.29 14.46 5.24
C PRO A 117 25.70 14.21 5.75
N THR A 118 25.85 13.24 6.66
CA THR A 118 27.17 12.72 7.05
C THR A 118 27.87 12.06 5.86
N ILE A 119 27.14 11.77 4.78
CA ILE A 119 27.68 11.37 3.47
C ILE A 119 28.48 12.52 2.83
N ASN A 120 28.14 13.80 3.06
CA ASN A 120 28.83 14.94 2.45
C ASN A 120 30.23 15.16 2.99
N THR A 121 30.56 14.68 4.21
CA THR A 121 31.91 14.78 4.75
C THR A 121 32.89 13.76 4.14
N GLU A 122 32.39 12.77 3.38
CA GLU A 122 33.18 11.66 2.80
C GLU A 122 32.71 11.31 1.36
N GLN A 123 32.39 12.32 0.53
CA GLN A 123 31.81 12.14 -0.81
C GLN A 123 32.61 11.16 -1.69
N SER A 124 33.94 11.22 -1.66
CA SER A 124 34.80 10.34 -2.46
C SER A 124 34.70 8.86 -2.06
N GLN A 125 34.45 8.56 -0.78
CA GLN A 125 34.24 7.21 -0.28
C GLN A 125 32.84 6.70 -0.64
N TYR A 126 31.84 7.57 -0.56
CA TYR A 126 30.49 7.25 -1.02
C TYR A 126 30.47 6.98 -2.53
N ASP A 127 31.16 7.80 -3.34
CA ASP A 127 31.29 7.59 -4.78
C ASP A 127 31.99 6.27 -5.11
N PHE A 128 33.06 5.93 -4.36
CA PHE A 128 33.73 4.63 -4.48
C PHE A 128 32.77 3.48 -4.16
N PHE A 129 32.03 3.59 -3.07
CA PHE A 129 31.01 2.61 -2.67
C PHE A 129 29.91 2.46 -3.73
N MET A 130 29.38 3.57 -4.27
CA MET A 130 28.35 3.56 -5.31
C MET A 130 28.87 2.98 -6.62
N ASN A 131 30.10 3.29 -7.04
CA ASN A 131 30.72 2.67 -8.22
C ASN A 131 30.84 1.14 -8.08
N ARG A 132 31.08 0.66 -6.85
CA ARG A 132 31.09 -0.77 -6.54
C ARG A 132 29.70 -1.40 -6.63
N ILE A 133 28.66 -0.71 -6.16
CA ILE A 133 27.28 -1.15 -6.34
C ILE A 133 26.95 -1.23 -7.84
N LEU A 134 27.31 -0.21 -8.62
CA LEU A 134 27.05 -0.17 -10.05
C LEU A 134 27.77 -1.29 -10.83
N SER A 135 29.00 -1.65 -10.41
CA SER A 135 29.81 -2.70 -11.03
C SER A 135 29.56 -4.13 -10.48
N ALA A 136 28.79 -4.29 -9.40
CA ALA A 136 28.46 -5.61 -8.87
C ALA A 136 27.68 -6.46 -9.90
N PRO A 137 27.87 -7.80 -9.92
CA PRO A 137 27.17 -8.71 -10.83
C PRO A 137 25.65 -8.57 -10.76
N GLY A 138 24.95 -8.75 -11.89
CA GLY A 138 23.47 -8.69 -11.97
C GLY A 138 22.91 -7.51 -12.78
N GLY A 139 23.76 -6.66 -13.36
CA GLY A 139 23.36 -5.57 -14.26
C GLY A 139 22.75 -4.35 -13.55
N LEU A 140 22.31 -3.35 -14.32
CA LEU A 140 21.56 -2.20 -13.81
C LEU A 140 20.07 -2.58 -13.63
N GLY A 141 19.45 -2.10 -12.56
CA GLY A 141 18.01 -2.27 -12.31
C GLY A 141 17.63 -3.49 -11.48
N SER A 142 18.63 -4.23 -10.98
CA SER A 142 18.45 -5.41 -10.13
C SER A 142 18.73 -5.11 -8.66
N TYR A 143 18.12 -5.88 -7.75
CA TYR A 143 18.54 -5.92 -6.35
C TYR A 143 19.98 -6.41 -6.24
N LYS A 144 20.76 -5.82 -5.31
CA LYS A 144 22.16 -6.20 -5.10
C LYS A 144 22.44 -6.39 -3.63
N GLU A 145 23.18 -7.45 -3.30
CA GLU A 145 23.84 -7.61 -2.00
C GLU A 145 25.34 -7.47 -2.21
N VAL A 146 25.93 -6.46 -1.57
CA VAL A 146 27.34 -6.12 -1.71
C VAL A 146 28.00 -6.25 -0.34
N LYS A 147 29.00 -7.12 -0.21
CA LYS A 147 29.72 -7.32 1.06
C LYS A 147 30.59 -6.11 1.41
N GLN A 148 30.78 -5.78 2.69
CA GLN A 148 31.72 -4.75 3.12
C GLN A 148 33.16 -4.99 2.61
N LEU A 149 33.86 -3.92 2.20
CA LEU A 149 35.29 -3.90 1.86
C LEU A 149 36.04 -2.88 2.74
N GLY A 150 37.22 -3.25 3.26
CA GLY A 150 38.09 -2.33 4.00
C GLY A 150 38.05 -2.47 5.52
N ASN A 151 38.76 -1.58 6.20
CA ASN A 151 39.22 -1.78 7.57
C ASN A 151 38.21 -1.31 8.64
N ASN A 152 37.40 -2.25 9.10
CA ASN A 152 36.89 -2.28 10.48
C ASN A 152 36.64 -3.73 10.92
N MET A 153 37.52 -4.64 10.49
CA MET A 153 37.74 -5.89 11.21
C MET A 153 38.93 -5.63 12.12
N TYR A 154 38.76 -5.87 13.42
CA TYR A 154 39.77 -5.88 14.46
C TYR A 154 40.09 -4.55 15.15
N ASN A 155 39.26 -4.20 16.13
CA ASN A 155 39.75 -3.54 17.34
C ASN A 155 40.29 -4.64 18.29
N TYR A 156 41.56 -5.05 18.15
CA TYR A 156 42.16 -5.99 19.11
C TYR A 156 42.50 -5.26 20.42
N ALA A 157 41.90 -5.72 21.53
CA ALA A 157 42.66 -5.83 22.76
C ALA A 157 43.55 -7.09 22.61
N CYS A 158 44.87 -6.86 22.61
CA CYS A 158 45.99 -7.79 22.56
C CYS A 158 45.69 -9.30 22.76
N PRO A 159 46.13 -10.22 21.87
CA PRO A 159 46.11 -11.64 22.19
C PRO A 159 47.08 -11.89 23.34
N THR A 160 46.59 -12.60 24.35
CA THR A 160 47.37 -13.10 25.48
C THR A 160 48.42 -14.11 24.99
N ARG A 161 49.53 -13.64 24.40
CA ARG A 161 50.77 -14.39 24.18
C ARG A 161 51.94 -13.48 23.76
N CYS A 162 52.20 -12.43 24.54
CA CYS A 162 53.52 -11.79 24.56
C CYS A 162 54.28 -12.29 25.79
N ILE A 163 55.01 -13.39 25.65
CA ILE A 163 56.08 -13.73 26.60
C ILE A 163 57.36 -13.11 26.04
N GLY A 164 57.78 -11.96 26.57
CA GLY A 164 59.21 -11.60 26.59
C GLY A 164 59.73 -10.44 25.75
N SER A 165 58.94 -9.48 25.25
CA SER A 165 59.52 -8.24 24.68
C SER A 165 58.69 -6.99 24.94
N THR A 166 59.23 -6.08 25.75
CA THR A 166 58.76 -4.71 25.96
C THR A 166 59.03 -3.86 24.72
N SER A 167 58.18 -3.99 23.69
CA SER A 167 57.88 -2.96 22.67
C SER A 167 57.05 -3.58 21.54
N CYS A 168 55.73 -3.53 21.67
CA CYS A 168 54.83 -3.66 20.52
C CYS A 168 54.03 -2.37 20.41
N ASN A 169 54.64 -1.34 19.83
CA ASN A 169 53.92 -0.25 19.19
C ASN A 169 53.80 -0.62 17.71
N ALA A 170 52.67 -1.19 17.29
CA ALA A 170 52.29 -1.22 15.88
C ALA A 170 50.79 -1.54 15.75
N TYR A 171 49.98 -0.50 15.59
CA TYR A 171 48.65 -0.58 15.02
C TYR A 171 48.80 -1.01 13.55
N GLY A 172 48.85 -2.31 13.28
CA GLY A 172 49.03 -2.86 11.94
C GLY A 172 47.69 -3.15 11.27
N THR A 173 47.31 -2.31 10.30
CA THR A 173 46.20 -2.53 9.38
C THR A 173 46.56 -3.64 8.37
N PHE A 174 45.74 -4.68 8.23
CA PHE A 174 45.92 -5.65 7.14
C PHE A 174 45.32 -5.07 5.86
N GLU A 175 46.15 -4.46 5.01
CA GLU A 175 45.73 -3.95 3.71
C GLU A 175 45.46 -5.11 2.74
N ILE A 176 44.28 -5.14 2.11
CA ILE A 176 44.05 -5.99 0.93
C ILE A 176 44.80 -5.31 -0.23
N PRO A 177 45.75 -5.99 -0.91
CA PRO A 177 46.52 -5.38 -1.99
C PRO A 177 45.62 -4.83 -3.10
N GLY A 178 45.76 -3.53 -3.39
CA GLY A 178 45.04 -2.84 -4.48
C GLY A 178 43.79 -2.05 -4.09
N LEU A 179 43.40 -2.01 -2.82
CA LEU A 179 42.30 -1.14 -2.33
C LEU A 179 42.85 0.13 -1.66
N PRO A 180 42.16 1.29 -1.75
CA PRO A 180 42.54 2.48 -1.00
C PRO A 180 42.54 2.17 0.51
N PRO A 181 43.46 2.73 1.32
CA PRO A 181 43.58 2.45 2.76
C PRO A 181 42.29 2.65 3.59
N ASN A 182 41.29 3.37 3.06
CA ASN A 182 40.03 3.73 3.71
C ASN A 182 38.79 3.48 2.82
N ALA A 183 38.76 2.39 2.04
CA ALA A 183 37.70 2.15 1.04
C ALA A 183 36.25 2.29 1.57
N GLU A 184 36.00 2.01 2.86
CA GLU A 184 34.73 2.29 3.56
C GLU A 184 35.02 2.70 5.02
N SER A 185 34.98 4.00 5.33
CA SER A 185 35.29 4.51 6.67
C SER A 185 34.25 4.13 7.73
N GLY A 186 34.64 4.20 9.01
CA GLY A 186 33.70 4.07 10.12
C GLY A 186 32.58 5.13 10.09
N ALA A 187 32.81 6.30 9.50
CA ALA A 187 31.80 7.35 9.35
C ALA A 187 30.73 6.95 8.31
N LEU A 188 31.14 6.47 7.14
CA LEU A 188 30.22 5.96 6.10
C LEU A 188 29.40 4.78 6.64
N ILE A 189 30.05 3.80 7.27
CA ILE A 189 29.39 2.62 7.84
C ILE A 189 28.40 3.04 8.94
N ASN A 190 28.79 3.97 9.82
CA ASN A 190 27.90 4.49 10.85
C ASN A 190 26.71 5.23 10.22
N GLY A 191 26.92 6.05 9.19
CA GLY A 191 25.85 6.73 8.46
C GLY A 191 24.84 5.75 7.85
N LEU A 192 25.32 4.72 7.16
CA LEU A 192 24.46 3.67 6.60
C LEU A 192 23.75 2.85 7.69
N ARG A 193 24.42 2.59 8.83
CA ARG A 193 23.86 1.88 10.00
C ARG A 193 22.71 2.61 10.65
N ILE A 194 22.73 3.93 10.59
CA ILE A 194 21.66 4.75 11.14
C ILE A 194 20.63 5.15 10.08
N GLY A 195 20.66 4.52 8.90
CA GLY A 195 19.60 4.61 7.90
C GLY A 195 19.75 5.73 6.86
N HIS A 196 20.92 6.35 6.70
CA HIS A 196 21.13 7.45 5.74
C HIS A 196 21.32 7.01 4.27
N GLY A 197 21.31 5.71 3.99
CA GLY A 197 21.58 5.19 2.64
C GLY A 197 20.34 4.99 1.78
N ASP A 198 19.14 4.96 2.36
CA ASP A 198 17.89 4.64 1.67
C ASP A 198 16.92 5.83 1.81
N PRO A 199 16.60 6.54 0.72
CA PRO A 199 15.83 7.78 0.79
C PRO A 199 14.37 7.52 1.11
N ASP A 200 13.73 8.49 1.78
CA ASP A 200 12.31 8.47 2.06
C ASP A 200 11.51 8.60 0.76
N ILE A 201 10.40 7.85 0.68
CA ILE A 201 9.49 7.91 -0.46
C ILE A 201 8.25 8.72 -0.09
N TYR A 202 7.97 9.75 -0.86
CA TYR A 202 6.80 10.61 -0.70
C TYR A 202 5.74 10.19 -1.70
N HIS A 203 4.59 9.75 -1.20
CA HIS A 203 3.42 9.36 -1.99
C HIS A 203 2.44 10.54 -2.00
N TYR A 204 2.08 11.07 -3.16
CA TYR A 204 1.14 12.19 -3.26
C TYR A 204 -0.17 11.77 -3.93
N ASN A 205 -1.28 12.34 -3.47
CA ASN A 205 -2.57 12.30 -4.16
C ASN A 205 -3.37 13.56 -3.83
N PHE A 206 -3.53 14.44 -4.81
CA PHE A 206 -4.28 15.68 -4.69
C PHE A 206 -4.66 16.20 -6.08
N GLY A 207 -5.77 16.93 -6.19
CA GLY A 207 -6.14 17.60 -7.45
C GLY A 207 -6.33 16.69 -8.66
N GLY A 208 -6.57 15.39 -8.46
CA GLY A 208 -6.65 14.39 -9.54
C GLY A 208 -5.30 13.81 -9.98
N TYR A 209 -4.20 14.23 -9.36
CA TYR A 209 -2.85 13.75 -9.60
C TYR A 209 -2.41 12.78 -8.50
N SER A 210 -1.61 11.78 -8.86
CA SER A 210 -1.01 10.87 -7.89
C SER A 210 0.34 10.33 -8.37
N GLY A 211 1.24 10.09 -7.42
CA GLY A 211 2.50 9.42 -7.72
C GLY A 211 3.48 9.43 -6.56
N LYS A 212 4.76 9.24 -6.86
CA LYS A 212 5.86 9.16 -5.91
C LYS A 212 7.07 9.95 -6.33
N PHE A 213 7.73 10.51 -5.33
CA PHE A 213 9.06 11.07 -5.47
C PHE A 213 9.89 10.77 -4.24
N TYR A 214 11.20 10.94 -4.36
CA TYR A 214 12.10 10.97 -3.22
C TYR A 214 12.96 12.24 -3.29
N ILE A 215 13.56 12.61 -2.16
CA ILE A 215 14.53 13.69 -2.12
C ILE A 215 15.90 13.05 -2.26
N ASN A 216 16.64 13.41 -3.31
CA ASN A 216 17.97 12.84 -3.53
C ASN A 216 18.89 13.21 -2.36
N PRO A 217 19.46 12.23 -1.63
CA PRO A 217 20.27 12.50 -0.44
C PRO A 217 21.53 13.35 -0.73
N GLN A 218 22.07 13.29 -1.94
CA GLN A 218 23.33 13.95 -2.33
C GLN A 218 23.13 15.43 -2.68
N ASN A 219 22.08 15.75 -3.45
CA ASN A 219 21.89 17.10 -4.00
C ASN A 219 20.58 17.77 -3.55
N GLN A 220 19.78 17.09 -2.73
CA GLN A 220 18.50 17.55 -2.16
C GLN A 220 17.44 17.91 -3.23
N GLN A 221 17.62 17.46 -4.48
CA GLN A 221 16.64 17.64 -5.53
C GLN A 221 15.53 16.59 -5.42
N ILE A 222 14.31 17.00 -5.75
CA ILE A 222 13.17 16.08 -5.84
C ILE A 222 13.30 15.27 -7.12
N VAL A 223 13.28 13.95 -6.99
CA VAL A 223 13.36 13.01 -8.10
C VAL A 223 12.08 12.18 -8.13
N PHE A 224 11.38 12.24 -9.25
CA PHE A 224 10.15 11.49 -9.47
C PHE A 224 10.43 10.03 -9.82
N ILE A 225 9.71 9.13 -9.16
CA ILE A 225 9.70 7.69 -9.47
C ILE A 225 8.71 7.44 -10.63
N ASP A 226 7.65 8.23 -10.72
CA ASP A 226 6.64 8.16 -11.78
C ASP A 226 6.27 9.56 -12.31
N ASN A 227 7.18 10.20 -13.05
CA ASN A 227 6.90 11.53 -13.61
C ASN A 227 5.92 11.46 -14.79
N LYS A 228 4.61 11.47 -14.53
CA LYS A 228 3.58 11.41 -15.59
C LYS A 228 3.05 12.79 -15.98
N ASP A 229 3.05 13.73 -15.04
CA ASP A 229 2.10 14.84 -15.07
C ASP A 229 2.71 16.24 -15.07
N GLY A 230 4.04 16.41 -15.16
CA GLY A 230 4.65 17.76 -15.27
C GLY A 230 4.47 18.65 -14.03
N ILE A 231 4.20 18.04 -12.88
CA ILE A 231 4.09 18.74 -11.58
C ILE A 231 5.50 19.14 -11.13
N LYS A 232 5.64 20.34 -10.58
CA LYS A 232 6.89 20.80 -9.97
C LYS A 232 6.71 20.91 -8.46
N PHE A 233 7.47 20.11 -7.71
CA PHE A 233 7.55 20.24 -6.25
C PHE A 233 8.67 21.19 -5.85
N ILE A 234 8.39 22.06 -4.88
CA ILE A 234 9.34 23.02 -4.31
C ILE A 234 9.33 22.84 -2.79
N LYS A 235 10.50 22.57 -2.21
CA LYS A 235 10.68 22.47 -0.75
C LYS A 235 11.00 23.85 -0.18
N GLY A 236 10.42 24.16 0.97
CA GLY A 236 10.69 25.38 1.75
C GLY A 236 10.58 25.13 3.26
N GLY A 237 10.50 26.21 4.03
CA GLY A 237 10.37 26.16 5.49
C GLY A 237 11.69 25.94 6.23
N SER A 238 11.62 25.78 7.55
CA SER A 238 12.79 25.43 8.37
C SER A 238 12.96 23.91 8.45
N GLN A 239 14.12 23.41 8.93
CA GLN A 239 14.30 21.97 9.18
C GLN A 239 13.25 21.41 10.16
N THR A 240 12.75 22.24 11.09
CA THR A 240 11.71 21.85 12.05
C THR A 240 10.31 21.85 11.44
N TYR A 241 10.06 22.72 10.46
CA TYR A 241 8.76 22.93 9.84
C TYR A 241 8.90 23.01 8.31
N PRO A 242 9.18 21.86 7.66
CA PRO A 242 9.28 21.82 6.22
C PRO A 242 7.93 22.15 5.57
N THR A 243 7.99 22.86 4.46
CA THR A 243 6.84 23.11 3.60
C THR A 243 7.08 22.54 2.21
N ILE A 244 6.02 22.09 1.56
CA ILE A 244 6.04 21.61 0.18
C ILE A 244 5.04 22.45 -0.60
N GLU A 245 5.47 23.01 -1.72
CA GLU A 245 4.58 23.56 -2.75
C GLU A 245 4.58 22.60 -3.93
N ALA A 246 3.41 22.17 -4.37
CA ALA A 246 3.23 21.42 -5.60
C ALA A 246 2.58 22.32 -6.65
N LYS A 247 3.34 22.71 -7.66
CA LYS A 247 2.87 23.55 -8.76
C LYS A 247 2.43 22.67 -9.92
N LEU A 248 1.16 22.76 -10.27
CA LEU A 248 0.56 22.00 -11.36
C LEU A 248 0.98 22.56 -12.73
N PRO A 249 0.83 21.79 -13.81
CA PRO A 249 1.14 22.25 -15.18
C PRO A 249 0.29 23.40 -15.69
N ASN A 250 -0.85 23.65 -15.05
CA ASN A 250 -1.70 24.81 -15.35
C ASN A 250 -1.32 26.04 -14.51
N GLY A 251 -0.24 25.97 -13.72
CA GLY A 251 0.24 27.03 -12.83
C GLY A 251 -0.43 27.13 -11.46
N THR A 252 -1.47 26.33 -11.17
CA THR A 252 -2.11 26.28 -9.84
C THR A 252 -1.14 25.67 -8.82
N SER A 253 -0.99 26.31 -7.66
CA SER A 253 -0.13 25.83 -6.58
C SER A 253 -0.94 25.22 -5.43
N TYR A 254 -0.54 24.03 -4.99
CA TYR A 254 -1.00 23.40 -3.75
C TYR A 254 0.08 23.56 -2.69
N PHE A 255 -0.28 24.12 -1.54
CA PHE A 255 0.64 24.34 -0.43
C PHE A 255 0.37 23.35 0.68
N PHE A 256 1.46 22.78 1.18
CA PHE A 256 1.49 21.85 2.30
C PHE A 256 2.41 22.43 3.37
N GLY A 257 1.82 22.83 4.49
CA GLY A 257 2.56 23.47 5.59
C GLY A 257 2.29 22.82 6.95
N ASN A 258 2.98 23.33 7.99
CA ASN A 258 2.91 22.79 9.35
C ASN A 258 1.47 22.70 9.93
N ALA A 259 0.57 23.61 9.54
CA ALA A 259 -0.82 23.58 9.97
C ALA A 259 -1.56 22.30 9.53
N GLY A 260 -1.16 21.70 8.39
CA GLY A 260 -1.69 20.44 7.88
C GLY A 260 -0.76 19.24 8.11
N ARG A 261 0.33 19.39 8.86
CA ARG A 261 1.31 18.31 9.09
C ARG A 261 0.88 17.41 10.24
N GLU A 262 0.81 16.12 9.97
CA GLU A 262 0.63 15.04 10.93
C GLU A 262 1.96 14.33 11.14
N GLU A 263 2.19 13.82 12.34
CA GLU A 263 3.40 13.07 12.68
C GLU A 263 3.01 11.83 13.48
N SER A 264 3.44 10.67 12.97
CA SER A 264 3.27 9.43 13.69
C SER A 264 4.20 9.42 14.90
N SER A 265 3.76 8.83 16.00
CA SER A 265 4.61 8.63 17.16
C SER A 265 5.45 7.37 17.01
N GLY A 266 6.70 7.46 17.45
CA GLY A 266 7.51 6.31 17.82
C GLY A 266 8.23 6.67 19.10
N ASN A 267 7.91 5.99 20.21
CA ASN A 267 8.87 5.93 21.31
C ASN A 267 10.05 5.11 20.79
N LEU A 268 11.11 5.78 20.36
CA LEU A 268 12.38 5.09 20.16
C LEU A 268 12.90 4.74 21.56
N PRO A 269 13.15 3.45 21.87
CA PRO A 269 14.15 3.16 22.88
C PRO A 269 15.39 3.97 22.50
N SER A 270 16.07 4.58 23.47
CA SER A 270 17.20 5.50 23.25
C SER A 270 18.40 4.93 22.44
N ASN A 271 18.31 3.68 21.98
CA ASN A 271 19.29 2.95 21.17
C ASN A 271 18.77 2.44 19.80
N GLU A 272 17.53 2.74 19.38
CA GLU A 272 17.10 2.43 18.00
C GLU A 272 17.64 3.49 17.03
N TYR A 273 18.48 3.04 16.09
CA TYR A 273 19.15 3.88 15.11
C TYR A 273 18.27 4.31 13.91
N TYR A 274 17.04 3.78 13.80
CA TYR A 274 16.08 4.05 12.70
C TYR A 274 14.88 4.88 13.21
N ASP A 275 14.47 5.91 12.47
CA ASP A 275 13.28 6.72 12.80
C ASP A 275 12.02 6.06 12.23
N LYS A 276 11.08 5.68 13.10
CA LYS A 276 9.80 5.07 12.70
C LYS A 276 8.70 6.11 12.46
N ARG A 277 9.00 7.40 12.64
CA ARG A 277 8.04 8.51 12.56
C ARG A 277 7.89 9.00 11.13
N GLY A 278 6.88 8.49 10.42
CA GLY A 278 6.41 9.09 9.17
C GLY A 278 5.60 10.37 9.40
N ALA A 279 5.52 11.19 8.36
CA ALA A 279 4.73 12.41 8.33
C ALA A 279 3.67 12.36 7.22
N THR A 280 2.57 13.07 7.44
CA THR A 280 1.54 13.32 6.41
C THR A 280 1.33 14.81 6.27
N TYR A 281 1.34 15.28 5.04
CA TYR A 281 1.21 16.67 4.66
C TYR A 281 -0.15 16.87 4.02
N LYS A 282 -1.10 17.47 4.74
CA LYS A 282 -2.41 17.86 4.21
C LYS A 282 -2.35 19.24 3.57
N VAL A 283 -3.15 19.46 2.53
CA VAL A 283 -3.21 20.75 1.82
C VAL A 283 -3.68 21.85 2.78
N THR A 284 -2.92 22.93 2.90
CA THR A 284 -3.28 24.11 3.70
C THR A 284 -3.85 25.24 2.85
N GLN A 285 -3.45 25.32 1.58
CA GLN A 285 -3.95 26.33 0.63
C GLN A 285 -3.82 25.83 -0.80
N ILE A 286 -4.79 26.18 -1.66
CA ILE A 286 -4.69 26.10 -3.11
C ILE A 286 -4.70 27.54 -3.63
N LYS A 287 -3.73 27.90 -4.46
CA LYS A 287 -3.65 29.23 -5.10
C LYS A 287 -3.72 29.06 -6.61
N LEU A 288 -4.74 29.67 -7.21
CA LEU A 288 -4.89 29.70 -8.66
C LEU A 288 -3.91 30.70 -9.29
N VAL A 289 -3.70 30.60 -10.60
CA VAL A 289 -2.82 31.52 -11.38
C VAL A 289 -3.28 32.98 -11.27
N THR A 290 -4.59 33.20 -11.12
CA THR A 290 -5.23 34.50 -10.91
C THR A 290 -4.98 35.06 -9.51
N GLY A 291 -4.34 34.31 -8.61
CA GLY A 291 -4.07 34.70 -7.23
C GLY A 291 -5.21 34.41 -6.25
N LYS A 292 -6.39 33.94 -6.72
CA LYS A 292 -7.49 33.50 -5.85
C LYS A 292 -7.08 32.25 -5.05
N THR A 293 -7.51 32.18 -3.79
CA THR A 293 -7.13 31.11 -2.86
C THR A 293 -8.32 30.29 -2.38
N ILE A 294 -8.03 29.03 -2.07
CA ILE A 294 -8.90 28.12 -1.30
C ILE A 294 -8.09 27.68 -0.09
N ASP A 295 -8.52 28.10 1.09
CA ASP A 295 -7.77 27.94 2.34
C ASP A 295 -8.37 26.84 3.23
N PHE A 296 -7.51 26.03 3.85
CA PHE A 296 -7.90 24.90 4.69
C PHE A 296 -7.47 25.12 6.13
N GLU A 297 -8.41 25.05 7.07
CA GLU A 297 -8.17 25.17 8.52
C GLU A 297 -8.31 23.80 9.18
N TYR A 298 -7.32 23.43 10.00
CA TYR A 298 -7.28 22.16 10.72
C TYR A 298 -7.29 22.38 12.23
N GLN A 299 -7.82 21.40 12.97
CA GLN A 299 -7.65 21.29 14.42
C GLN A 299 -6.69 20.15 14.79
N ASN A 300 -5.96 20.32 15.88
CA ASN A 300 -5.09 19.28 16.43
C ASN A 300 -5.93 18.15 17.07
N ALA A 301 -5.46 16.92 16.91
CA ALA A 301 -5.99 15.75 17.60
C ALA A 301 -4.91 14.67 17.73
N GLN A 302 -5.25 13.57 18.39
CA GLN A 302 -4.39 12.40 18.56
C GLN A 302 -5.13 11.12 18.17
N VAL A 303 -4.39 10.14 17.65
CA VAL A 303 -4.90 8.77 17.36
C VAL A 303 -3.97 7.74 17.99
N THR A 304 -4.55 6.68 18.55
CA THR A 304 -3.80 5.51 19.04
C THR A 304 -3.62 4.48 17.93
N ASN A 305 -2.37 4.17 17.60
CA ASN A 305 -1.97 3.10 16.69
C ASN A 305 -1.58 1.86 17.50
N LEU A 306 -2.37 0.79 17.40
CA LEU A 306 -2.12 -0.47 18.11
C LEU A 306 -0.99 -1.27 17.45
N ARG A 307 -0.08 -1.83 18.26
CA ARG A 307 1.06 -2.64 17.80
C ARG A 307 1.19 -3.91 18.61
N TYR A 308 1.35 -5.02 17.91
CA TYR A 308 1.74 -6.28 18.51
C TYR A 308 2.50 -7.10 17.48
N SER A 309 3.54 -7.78 17.92
CA SER A 309 4.37 -8.59 17.05
C SER A 309 4.74 -9.89 17.76
N GLN A 310 5.08 -10.93 16.98
CA GLN A 310 5.45 -12.23 17.53
C GLN A 310 6.76 -12.69 16.91
N PHE A 311 7.69 -13.07 17.77
CA PHE A 311 9.02 -13.57 17.40
C PHE A 311 9.16 -15.03 17.77
N ALA A 312 9.77 -15.81 16.89
CA ALA A 312 10.24 -17.15 17.19
C ALA A 312 11.74 -17.22 16.86
N TYR A 313 12.53 -17.80 17.76
CA TYR A 313 13.97 -17.92 17.59
C TYR A 313 14.36 -19.35 17.26
N LEU A 314 15.31 -19.51 16.34
CA LEU A 314 15.96 -20.77 16.03
C LEU A 314 17.45 -20.64 16.29
N ASN A 315 17.92 -21.30 17.34
CA ASN A 315 19.30 -21.20 17.79
C ASN A 315 20.03 -22.51 17.47
N SER A 316 21.22 -22.41 16.88
CA SER A 316 22.15 -23.51 16.62
C SER A 316 23.52 -23.21 17.22
N CYS A 317 24.05 -24.13 18.04
CA CYS A 317 25.37 -24.00 18.66
C CYS A 317 26.45 -24.67 17.80
N TYR A 318 27.61 -24.03 17.59
CA TYR A 318 28.74 -24.67 16.93
C TYR A 318 29.46 -25.62 17.93
N GLY A 319 29.70 -26.87 17.55
CA GLY A 319 30.48 -27.83 18.37
C GLY A 319 29.69 -28.74 19.32
N GLY A 320 28.48 -29.19 18.99
CA GLY A 320 27.85 -30.37 19.60
C GLY A 320 26.31 -30.33 19.61
N PRO A 321 25.63 -31.50 19.66
CA PRO A 321 24.19 -31.59 19.46
C PRO A 321 23.44 -31.10 20.70
N GLN A 322 22.85 -29.91 20.61
CA GLN A 322 21.79 -29.48 21.51
C GLN A 322 20.52 -29.30 20.66
N PRO A 323 19.32 -29.61 21.17
CA PRO A 323 18.09 -29.40 20.41
C PRO A 323 17.90 -27.90 20.14
N ASN A 324 17.65 -27.55 18.88
CA ASN A 324 17.23 -26.21 18.51
C ASN A 324 15.88 -25.94 19.20
N ASN A 325 15.88 -25.16 20.28
CA ASN A 325 14.64 -24.81 20.95
C ASN A 325 13.98 -23.65 20.20
N LEU A 326 12.82 -23.88 19.56
CA LEU A 326 11.90 -22.78 19.28
C LEU A 326 11.41 -22.25 20.60
N GLN A 327 11.88 -21.06 20.97
CA GLN A 327 11.26 -20.33 22.06
C GLN A 327 9.84 -19.94 21.66
N THR A 328 8.91 -20.08 22.61
CA THR A 328 7.51 -19.69 22.44
C THR A 328 7.42 -18.25 21.97
N PRO A 329 6.48 -17.91 21.07
CA PRO A 329 6.22 -16.53 20.68
C PRO A 329 6.16 -15.59 21.89
N GLN A 330 7.14 -14.71 22.02
CA GLN A 330 7.15 -13.67 23.05
C GLN A 330 6.43 -12.44 22.50
N LEU A 331 5.50 -11.88 23.28
CA LEU A 331 4.97 -10.54 23.02
C LEU A 331 6.04 -9.50 23.41
N PRO A 332 6.14 -8.36 22.70
CA PRO A 332 7.02 -7.27 23.10
C PRO A 332 6.68 -6.82 24.52
N SER A 333 7.70 -6.57 25.35
CA SER A 333 7.55 -6.07 26.73
C SER A 333 7.21 -4.57 26.81
N SER A 334 7.11 -3.87 25.67
CA SER A 334 6.77 -2.45 25.57
C SER A 334 5.26 -2.21 25.45
N SER A 335 4.83 -0.96 25.71
CA SER A 335 3.43 -0.54 25.52
C SER A 335 2.92 -0.93 24.12
N PRO A 336 1.79 -1.65 23.97
CA PRO A 336 1.32 -2.20 22.70
C PRO A 336 0.64 -1.14 21.80
N TYR A 337 0.99 0.13 21.97
CA TYR A 337 0.39 1.22 21.22
C TYR A 337 1.29 2.46 21.17
N ASP A 338 1.01 3.29 20.18
CA ASP A 338 1.68 4.56 19.91
C ASP A 338 0.64 5.65 19.65
N VAL A 339 0.90 6.89 20.08
CA VAL A 339 -0.05 8.03 19.97
C VAL A 339 0.42 9.06 18.95
N SER A 340 -0.16 9.04 17.75
CA SER A 340 0.21 9.94 16.66
C SER A 340 -0.51 11.28 16.75
N GLN A 341 0.16 12.37 16.35
CA GLN A 341 -0.43 13.71 16.27
C GLN A 341 -1.03 13.91 14.88
N VAL A 342 -2.33 14.22 14.83
CA VAL A 342 -3.09 14.32 13.57
C VAL A 342 -3.76 15.70 13.41
N ARG A 343 -4.30 15.96 12.23
CA ARG A 343 -4.95 17.21 11.82
C ARG A 343 -6.31 16.91 11.21
N ILE A 344 -7.38 17.31 11.90
CA ILE A 344 -8.75 17.11 11.42
C ILE A 344 -9.21 18.39 10.70
N LEU A 345 -9.70 18.25 9.47
CA LEU A 345 -10.20 19.38 8.69
C LEU A 345 -11.43 19.98 9.38
N LYS A 346 -11.40 21.29 9.60
CA LYS A 346 -12.43 22.05 10.30
C LYS A 346 -13.15 23.03 9.38
N LYS A 347 -12.43 23.59 8.40
CA LYS A 347 -13.00 24.60 7.50
C LYS A 347 -12.29 24.64 6.15
N ILE A 348 -13.05 24.88 5.10
CA ILE A 348 -12.54 25.37 3.81
C ILE A 348 -13.11 26.77 3.55
N THR A 349 -12.27 27.71 3.15
CA THR A 349 -12.69 29.07 2.81
C THR A 349 -12.31 29.39 1.37
N THR A 350 -13.25 29.90 0.60
CA THR A 350 -13.03 30.41 -0.76
C THR A 350 -13.33 31.91 -0.80
N PRO A 351 -13.20 32.60 -1.95
CA PRO A 351 -13.63 33.99 -2.04
C PRO A 351 -15.12 34.17 -1.69
N GLU A 352 -15.99 33.25 -2.13
CA GLU A 352 -17.45 33.36 -2.02
C GLU A 352 -18.08 32.51 -0.90
N LEU A 353 -17.43 31.41 -0.49
CA LEU A 353 -18.00 30.40 0.39
C LEU A 353 -17.13 30.13 1.62
N ARG A 354 -17.80 29.73 2.70
CA ARG A 354 -17.20 29.11 3.87
C ARG A 354 -17.85 27.74 4.05
N ILE A 355 -17.05 26.70 4.18
CA ILE A 355 -17.48 25.31 4.32
C ILE A 355 -17.01 24.83 5.68
N ASP A 356 -17.93 24.60 6.61
CA ASP A 356 -17.62 24.23 7.99
C ASP A 356 -17.81 22.71 8.17
N PHE A 357 -16.79 22.03 8.71
CA PHE A 357 -16.84 20.60 9.06
C PHE A 357 -17.14 20.49 10.56
N ILE A 358 -18.36 20.07 10.87
CA ILE A 358 -18.85 19.95 12.25
C ILE A 358 -18.43 18.60 12.81
N LEU A 359 -17.74 18.62 13.95
CA LEU A 359 -17.08 17.45 14.52
C LEU A 359 -17.75 17.01 15.84
N ALA A 360 -17.74 15.70 16.09
CA ALA A 360 -18.28 15.09 17.31
C ALA A 360 -17.34 14.03 17.89
N ASP A 361 -17.58 13.64 19.15
CA ASP A 361 -16.78 12.63 19.84
C ASP A 361 -17.02 11.21 19.30
N ARG A 362 -16.01 10.35 19.49
CA ARG A 362 -16.02 8.93 19.13
C ARG A 362 -15.25 8.12 20.17
N GLU A 363 -15.52 6.82 20.25
CA GLU A 363 -15.07 5.93 21.32
C GLU A 363 -13.97 4.93 20.92
N ASP A 364 -13.62 4.86 19.63
CA ASP A 364 -12.89 3.76 19.03
C ASP A 364 -11.41 4.02 18.72
N THR A 365 -10.88 5.23 18.98
CA THR A 365 -9.55 5.64 18.45
C THR A 365 -8.50 6.02 19.48
N ASN A 366 -8.86 6.27 20.75
CA ASN A 366 -7.96 6.90 21.72
C ASN A 366 -7.92 6.18 23.07
N LEU A 367 -6.74 5.67 23.45
CA LEU A 367 -6.48 5.05 24.76
C LEU A 367 -6.03 6.05 25.84
N VAL A 368 -5.54 7.22 25.44
CA VAL A 368 -4.95 8.22 26.34
C VAL A 368 -5.87 9.43 26.47
N SER A 369 -5.91 10.02 27.67
CA SER A 369 -6.58 11.30 27.93
C SER A 369 -5.91 12.44 27.14
N GLY A 370 -6.66 13.15 26.29
CA GLY A 370 -6.16 14.25 25.45
C GLY A 370 -7.14 14.64 24.34
N ASP A 371 -6.71 15.52 23.42
CA ASP A 371 -7.50 15.92 22.25
C ASP A 371 -7.74 14.72 21.32
N SER A 372 -8.93 14.14 21.41
CA SER A 372 -9.24 12.91 20.69
C SER A 372 -9.47 13.13 19.20
N HIS A 373 -9.18 12.13 18.38
CA HIS A 373 -9.72 12.08 17.04
C HIS A 373 -11.24 12.19 17.08
N LYS A 374 -11.84 12.87 16.10
CA LYS A 374 -13.27 13.17 16.06
C LYS A 374 -13.91 12.48 14.87
N LYS A 375 -15.22 12.28 14.94
CA LYS A 375 -16.04 11.88 13.80
C LYS A 375 -16.68 13.11 13.16
N LEU A 376 -16.90 13.06 11.85
CA LEU A 376 -17.62 14.09 11.12
C LEU A 376 -19.13 13.94 11.39
N GLN A 377 -19.76 15.01 11.88
CA GLN A 377 -21.19 15.07 12.14
C GLN A 377 -21.94 15.74 11.00
N ALA A 378 -21.40 16.83 10.45
CA ALA A 378 -22.01 17.54 9.33
C ALA A 378 -20.99 18.35 8.51
N ILE A 379 -21.36 18.67 7.26
CA ILE A 379 -20.66 19.65 6.42
C ILE A 379 -21.66 20.76 6.09
N ASP A 380 -21.40 21.97 6.56
CA ASP A 380 -22.25 23.14 6.31
C ASP A 380 -21.63 24.04 5.25
N ILE A 381 -22.41 24.38 4.21
CA ILE A 381 -22.00 25.33 3.17
C ILE A 381 -22.64 26.68 3.48
N VAL A 382 -21.82 27.71 3.65
CA VAL A 382 -22.22 29.06 4.08
C VAL A 382 -21.74 30.09 3.06
N SER A 383 -22.62 31.02 2.69
CA SER A 383 -22.24 32.17 1.87
C SER A 383 -21.39 33.16 2.69
N LYS A 384 -20.25 33.62 2.18
CA LYS A 384 -19.47 34.68 2.83
C LYS A 384 -20.09 36.06 2.70
N ILE A 385 -20.93 36.27 1.69
CA ILE A 385 -21.59 37.55 1.46
C ILE A 385 -22.77 37.73 2.42
N THR A 386 -23.67 36.74 2.51
CA THR A 386 -24.88 36.83 3.33
C THR A 386 -24.72 36.23 4.73
N LEU A 387 -23.65 35.46 4.99
CA LEU A 387 -23.40 34.72 6.23
C LEU A 387 -24.46 33.66 6.57
N LYS A 388 -25.34 33.32 5.61
CA LYS A 388 -26.40 32.32 5.77
C LYS A 388 -25.96 30.94 5.26
N LYS A 389 -26.43 29.89 5.93
CA LYS A 389 -26.29 28.50 5.44
C LYS A 389 -27.09 28.35 4.15
N ILE A 390 -26.47 27.70 3.16
CA ILE A 390 -27.07 27.35 1.88
C ILE A 390 -27.56 25.91 1.92
N LYS A 391 -26.70 25.00 2.42
CA LYS A 391 -26.98 23.57 2.52
C LYS A 391 -26.12 22.89 3.58
N SER A 392 -26.55 21.73 4.05
CA SER A 392 -25.83 20.89 5.01
C SER A 392 -25.89 19.41 4.58
N PHE A 393 -24.80 18.68 4.82
CA PHE A 393 -24.74 17.23 4.70
C PHE A 393 -24.55 16.62 6.09
N GLN A 394 -25.56 15.91 6.59
CA GLN A 394 -25.55 15.35 7.94
C GLN A 394 -25.20 13.86 7.91
N PHE A 395 -24.25 13.46 8.76
CA PHE A 395 -23.72 12.09 8.84
C PHE A 395 -24.33 11.36 10.03
N THR A 396 -25.03 10.25 9.76
CA THR A 396 -25.53 9.34 10.79
C THR A 396 -24.52 8.20 10.96
N THR A 397 -24.02 8.03 12.18
CA THR A 397 -22.99 7.04 12.49
C THR A 397 -23.35 6.19 13.70
N SER A 398 -22.90 4.94 13.69
CA SER A 398 -23.00 3.99 14.80
C SER A 398 -21.73 3.14 14.87
N TYR A 399 -21.77 1.99 15.52
CA TYR A 399 -20.63 1.08 15.65
C TYR A 399 -21.00 -0.30 15.14
N PHE A 400 -20.05 -0.96 14.45
CA PHE A 400 -20.21 -2.37 14.10
C PHE A 400 -20.32 -3.24 15.36
N PRO A 401 -21.13 -4.32 15.32
CA PRO A 401 -21.12 -5.32 16.38
C PRO A 401 -19.77 -6.03 16.41
N PHE A 402 -19.35 -6.44 17.60
CA PHE A 402 -18.06 -7.10 17.82
C PHE A 402 -18.23 -8.37 18.65
N GLY A 403 -17.43 -9.39 18.34
CA GLY A 403 -17.42 -10.65 19.08
C GLY A 403 -16.86 -10.49 20.49
N SER A 404 -17.33 -11.32 21.42
CA SER A 404 -16.74 -11.42 22.77
C SER A 404 -15.48 -12.30 22.72
N GLN A 405 -14.31 -11.74 23.12
CA GLN A 405 -13.29 -12.36 24.00
C GLN A 405 -11.82 -11.95 23.79
N SER A 406 -11.12 -12.13 24.92
CA SER A 406 -9.71 -12.13 25.32
C SER A 406 -8.83 -10.90 25.00
N PRO A 407 -8.54 -10.08 26.02
CA PRO A 407 -7.40 -9.17 25.99
C PRO A 407 -6.12 -9.95 25.70
N ILE A 408 -5.24 -9.39 24.88
CA ILE A 408 -3.84 -9.80 24.88
C ILE A 408 -3.27 -9.44 26.27
N GLY A 409 -3.07 -10.45 27.12
CA GLY A 409 -2.36 -10.31 28.39
C GLY A 409 -2.98 -9.32 29.38
N ASN A 410 -2.30 -9.12 30.51
CA ASN A 410 -2.74 -8.28 31.64
C ASN A 410 -2.77 -6.76 31.35
N TYR A 411 -2.91 -6.31 30.11
CA TYR A 411 -2.97 -4.87 29.79
C TYR A 411 -4.41 -4.36 29.93
N PRO A 412 -4.71 -3.49 30.91
CA PRO A 412 -6.04 -2.93 31.12
C PRO A 412 -6.31 -1.83 30.09
N LEU A 413 -6.51 -2.21 28.83
CA LEU A 413 -6.86 -1.26 27.76
C LEU A 413 -8.38 -1.07 27.68
N ASN A 414 -8.80 0.13 27.27
CA ASN A 414 -10.21 0.44 27.01
C ASN A 414 -10.76 -0.52 25.95
N THR A 415 -11.74 -1.33 26.33
CA THR A 415 -12.36 -2.34 25.46
C THR A 415 -12.97 -1.75 24.20
N ASN A 416 -13.45 -0.50 24.24
CA ASN A 416 -14.02 0.16 23.07
C ASN A 416 -12.98 0.40 21.98
N VAL A 417 -11.78 0.87 22.32
CA VAL A 417 -10.73 1.14 21.32
C VAL A 417 -10.26 -0.15 20.65
N LEU A 418 -10.25 -1.27 21.37
CA LEU A 418 -9.84 -2.57 20.84
C LEU A 418 -10.92 -3.24 19.96
N THR A 419 -12.19 -2.87 20.09
CA THR A 419 -13.29 -3.67 19.52
C THR A 419 -14.26 -2.88 18.65
N LYS A 420 -14.60 -1.65 19.05
CA LYS A 420 -15.50 -0.78 18.29
C LYS A 420 -14.81 -0.30 17.01
N ARG A 421 -15.59 -0.21 15.95
CA ARG A 421 -15.21 0.41 14.67
C ARG A 421 -16.38 1.26 14.19
N LEU A 422 -16.14 2.56 14.01
CA LEU A 422 -17.18 3.50 13.58
C LEU A 422 -17.79 3.06 12.24
N ARG A 423 -19.11 3.10 12.13
CA ARG A 423 -19.88 2.74 10.95
C ARG A 423 -20.65 3.95 10.44
N LEU A 424 -20.59 4.19 9.13
CA LEU A 424 -21.43 5.19 8.47
C LEU A 424 -22.76 4.55 8.09
N ASP A 425 -23.86 4.99 8.71
CA ASP A 425 -25.19 4.45 8.42
C ASP A 425 -25.88 5.22 7.29
N ALA A 426 -25.75 6.55 7.28
CA ALA A 426 -26.43 7.40 6.31
C ALA A 426 -25.80 8.78 6.15
N VAL A 427 -26.00 9.40 4.98
CA VAL A 427 -25.73 10.81 4.71
C VAL A 427 -26.98 11.49 4.17
N LYS A 428 -27.42 12.56 4.85
CA LYS A 428 -28.65 13.29 4.54
C LYS A 428 -28.34 14.70 4.05
N GLU A 429 -28.83 15.08 2.87
CA GLU A 429 -28.73 16.45 2.35
C GLU A 429 -29.91 17.28 2.87
N VAL A 430 -29.61 18.44 3.46
CA VAL A 430 -30.57 19.40 4.01
C VAL A 430 -30.39 20.76 3.34
N GLY A 431 -31.48 21.30 2.79
CA GLY A 431 -31.54 22.62 2.18
C GLY A 431 -32.00 23.73 3.13
N TYR A 432 -31.63 24.99 2.85
CA TYR A 432 -32.03 26.16 3.66
C TYR A 432 -32.56 27.30 2.80
N THR A 433 -33.64 27.95 3.26
CA THR A 433 -34.20 29.16 2.65
C THR A 433 -33.50 30.42 3.16
N GLN A 434 -33.35 31.43 2.30
CA GLN A 434 -32.69 32.69 2.65
C GLN A 434 -33.57 33.64 3.51
N ASP A 435 -34.91 33.53 3.49
CA ASP A 435 -35.81 34.61 3.96
C ASP A 435 -36.71 34.34 5.18
N ALA A 436 -36.76 33.15 5.79
CA ALA A 436 -37.56 33.00 7.00
C ALA A 436 -37.15 31.86 7.96
N LEU A 437 -37.30 32.22 9.24
CA LEU A 437 -37.45 31.37 10.42
C LEU A 437 -38.67 30.43 10.27
N GLN A 438 -38.56 29.30 9.58
CA GLN A 438 -39.47 28.16 9.81
C GLN A 438 -38.92 26.86 9.20
N THR A 439 -38.79 25.86 10.07
CA THR A 439 -38.32 24.50 9.79
C THR A 439 -39.46 23.61 9.30
N ALA A 440 -39.80 23.69 8.02
CA ALA A 440 -40.28 22.51 7.32
C ALA A 440 -39.05 21.68 6.92
N ASP A 441 -39.08 20.35 7.12
CA ASP A 441 -37.97 19.49 6.73
C ASP A 441 -37.85 19.47 5.19
N LEU A 442 -37.02 20.37 4.64
CA LEU A 442 -36.69 20.45 3.21
C LEU A 442 -35.62 19.44 2.82
N SER A 443 -35.34 18.45 3.66
CA SER A 443 -34.34 17.44 3.39
C SER A 443 -34.83 16.38 2.41
N LYS A 444 -33.86 15.73 1.77
CA LYS A 444 -34.12 14.54 0.96
C LYS A 444 -34.03 13.28 1.84
N PRO A 445 -34.63 12.16 1.41
CA PRO A 445 -34.27 10.86 1.94
C PRO A 445 -32.73 10.68 1.85
N PRO A 446 -32.10 10.06 2.86
CA PRO A 446 -30.65 9.96 2.89
C PRO A 446 -30.12 8.93 1.90
N HIS A 447 -28.85 9.08 1.53
CA HIS A 447 -28.07 7.90 1.14
C HIS A 447 -27.93 7.01 2.39
N ALA A 448 -28.33 5.75 2.32
CA ALA A 448 -28.23 4.82 3.44
C ALA A 448 -27.38 3.60 3.06
N PHE A 449 -26.58 3.12 4.01
CA PHE A 449 -25.58 2.08 3.79
C PHE A 449 -25.85 0.88 4.69
N GLU A 450 -25.91 -0.31 4.08
CA GLU A 450 -26.01 -1.58 4.79
C GLU A 450 -24.76 -2.41 4.53
N TYR A 451 -24.34 -3.20 5.51
CA TYR A 451 -23.09 -3.95 5.50
C TYR A 451 -23.34 -5.42 5.84
N ASP A 452 -22.45 -6.31 5.38
CA ASP A 452 -22.43 -7.72 5.77
C ASP A 452 -22.01 -7.84 7.25
N GLN A 453 -22.98 -8.20 8.08
CA GLN A 453 -22.81 -8.46 9.51
C GLN A 453 -23.12 -9.93 9.85
N THR A 454 -23.04 -10.83 8.86
CA THR A 454 -23.22 -12.28 9.07
C THR A 454 -22.17 -12.86 10.01
N VAL A 455 -20.98 -12.26 10.02
CA VAL A 455 -19.88 -12.53 10.92
C VAL A 455 -19.45 -11.23 11.61
N MET A 456 -19.09 -11.31 12.88
CA MET A 456 -18.58 -10.17 13.64
C MET A 456 -17.05 -10.18 13.62
N LEU A 457 -16.44 -9.04 13.35
CA LEU A 457 -15.00 -8.91 13.47
C LEU A 457 -14.56 -9.11 14.94
N PRO A 458 -13.42 -9.77 15.18
CA PRO A 458 -12.85 -9.87 16.51
C PRO A 458 -12.19 -8.54 16.93
N SER A 459 -11.59 -8.54 18.12
CA SER A 459 -10.68 -7.46 18.57
C SER A 459 -9.65 -7.13 17.49
N LYS A 460 -9.30 -5.84 17.34
CA LYS A 460 -8.30 -5.33 16.37
C LYS A 460 -6.91 -5.96 16.52
N VAL A 461 -6.65 -6.56 17.69
CA VAL A 461 -5.41 -7.26 18.00
C VAL A 461 -5.55 -8.79 18.00
N SER A 462 -6.61 -9.35 17.42
CA SER A 462 -6.82 -10.80 17.39
C SER A 462 -5.81 -11.52 16.48
N ASN A 463 -5.36 -12.71 16.91
CA ASN A 463 -4.53 -13.60 16.11
C ASN A 463 -5.33 -14.37 15.04
N SER A 464 -6.65 -14.32 15.07
CA SER A 464 -7.58 -14.99 14.13
C SER A 464 -7.57 -14.34 12.74
N ILE A 465 -6.39 -14.13 12.17
CA ILE A 465 -6.18 -13.51 10.88
C ILE A 465 -5.46 -14.43 9.91
N ASP A 466 -5.78 -14.32 8.63
CA ASP A 466 -5.04 -14.98 7.56
C ASP A 466 -3.66 -14.30 7.32
N PHE A 467 -2.93 -14.74 6.29
CA PHE A 467 -1.65 -14.15 5.91
C PHE A 467 -1.71 -12.69 5.40
N TYR A 468 -2.90 -12.17 5.09
CA TYR A 468 -3.12 -10.83 4.55
C TYR A 468 -3.76 -9.87 5.58
N GLY A 469 -4.06 -10.36 6.77
CA GLY A 469 -4.68 -9.60 7.87
C GLY A 469 -6.21 -9.64 7.89
N TYR A 470 -6.85 -10.39 6.99
CA TYR A 470 -8.31 -10.57 6.99
C TYR A 470 -8.73 -11.57 8.06
N TYR A 471 -9.95 -11.40 8.58
CA TYR A 471 -10.52 -12.33 9.54
C TYR A 471 -10.73 -13.69 8.88
N ASN A 472 -10.23 -14.76 9.52
CA ASN A 472 -10.33 -16.12 8.96
C ASN A 472 -11.16 -17.09 9.82
N GLY A 473 -11.70 -16.61 10.95
CA GLY A 473 -12.53 -17.42 11.84
C GLY A 473 -11.78 -18.48 12.67
N ALA A 474 -10.47 -18.64 12.47
CA ALA A 474 -9.70 -19.66 13.19
C ALA A 474 -9.36 -19.21 14.62
N SER A 475 -9.41 -20.13 15.59
CA SER A 475 -9.01 -19.87 16.98
C SER A 475 -7.50 -19.91 17.16
N ASN A 476 -6.80 -18.96 16.52
CA ASN A 476 -5.36 -18.87 16.56
C ASN A 476 -4.86 -18.37 17.92
N THR A 477 -3.90 -19.08 18.48
CA THR A 477 -3.16 -18.66 19.68
C THR A 477 -1.82 -17.99 19.34
N SER A 478 -1.40 -18.05 18.07
CA SER A 478 -0.20 -17.42 17.54
C SER A 478 -0.38 -17.00 16.08
N LEU A 479 0.39 -16.00 15.65
CA LEU A 479 0.56 -15.60 14.25
C LEU A 479 1.58 -16.47 13.50
N THR A 480 2.34 -17.35 14.18
CA THR A 480 3.32 -18.21 13.51
C THR A 480 2.62 -19.25 12.63
N PRO A 481 2.90 -19.34 11.31
CA PRO A 481 2.24 -20.28 10.40
C PRO A 481 2.71 -21.72 10.56
N ASP A 482 2.06 -22.65 9.87
CA ASP A 482 2.46 -24.06 9.81
C ASP A 482 3.74 -24.22 8.96
N PHE A 483 4.86 -24.55 9.59
CA PHE A 483 6.16 -24.70 8.92
C PHE A 483 6.26 -26.01 8.15
N ASP A 484 5.42 -27.00 8.48
CA ASP A 484 5.47 -28.33 7.86
C ASP A 484 5.12 -28.30 6.37
N TYR A 485 4.23 -27.38 5.94
CA TYR A 485 3.76 -27.29 4.56
C TYR A 485 4.72 -26.52 3.63
N TYR A 486 5.25 -25.39 4.10
CA TYR A 486 6.03 -24.47 3.25
C TYR A 486 7.51 -24.86 3.09
N ASP A 487 7.89 -26.08 3.49
CA ASP A 487 9.25 -26.63 3.44
C ASP A 487 10.34 -25.64 3.87
N TYR A 488 10.01 -24.85 4.90
CA TYR A 488 10.97 -23.96 5.54
C TYR A 488 12.27 -24.70 5.87
N PRO A 489 12.28 -25.89 6.52
CA PRO A 489 13.49 -26.54 7.06
C PRO A 489 14.71 -26.65 6.14
N GLN A 490 14.56 -26.74 4.81
CA GLN A 490 15.70 -26.79 3.87
C GLN A 490 16.44 -25.45 3.73
N GLN A 491 15.75 -24.31 3.85
CA GLN A 491 16.39 -22.98 3.83
C GLN A 491 17.26 -22.73 5.09
N PHE A 492 17.16 -23.58 6.11
CA PHE A 492 17.86 -23.50 7.40
C PHE A 492 19.18 -24.27 7.38
N LEU A 493 19.42 -25.10 6.35
CA LEU A 493 20.55 -26.00 6.27
C LEU A 493 21.28 -25.75 4.95
N GLY A 494 22.39 -25.00 5.01
CA GLY A 494 23.35 -24.99 3.91
C GLY A 494 23.76 -26.42 3.56
N ALA A 495 24.08 -26.68 2.30
CA ALA A 495 24.25 -28.00 1.67
C ALA A 495 25.18 -29.03 2.37
N ASN A 496 25.84 -28.67 3.48
CA ASN A 496 26.92 -29.44 4.09
C ASN A 496 26.73 -29.84 5.57
N ASN A 497 25.58 -29.58 6.22
CA ASN A 497 25.43 -29.86 7.66
C ASN A 497 24.31 -30.86 7.99
N ASN A 498 24.72 -32.08 8.40
CA ASN A 498 23.88 -33.14 8.99
C ASN A 498 23.36 -32.76 10.41
N VAL A 499 22.74 -31.60 10.60
CA VAL A 499 22.32 -31.10 11.92
C VAL A 499 20.81 -31.29 12.16
N LEU A 500 20.50 -32.46 12.74
CA LEU A 500 19.69 -32.75 13.94
C LEU A 500 18.63 -31.74 14.47
N PHE A 501 17.35 -32.17 14.40
CA PHE A 501 16.22 -32.06 15.36
C PHE A 501 15.25 -30.83 15.44
N VAL A 502 13.95 -31.18 15.28
CA VAL A 502 12.72 -30.86 16.05
C VAL A 502 12.13 -29.41 16.05
N TYR A 503 11.00 -29.25 15.35
CA TYR A 503 10.00 -28.17 15.55
C TYR A 503 8.75 -28.67 16.30
N THR A 504 8.86 -29.58 17.29
CA THR A 504 7.66 -30.30 17.81
C THR A 504 6.83 -29.54 18.86
N ASN A 505 7.34 -28.44 19.43
CA ASN A 505 6.69 -27.72 20.53
C ASN A 505 6.57 -26.21 20.27
N TYR A 506 6.09 -25.80 19.10
CA TYR A 506 5.74 -24.39 18.85
C TYR A 506 4.24 -24.21 18.66
N THR A 507 3.74 -23.05 19.10
CA THR A 507 2.34 -22.67 18.92
C THR A 507 2.16 -22.21 17.47
N LYS A 508 1.33 -22.91 16.69
CA LYS A 508 1.02 -22.54 15.31
C LYS A 508 -0.39 -21.97 15.17
N GLY A 509 -0.55 -21.02 14.25
CA GLY A 509 -1.82 -20.48 13.82
C GLY A 509 -2.24 -21.05 12.46
N ASP A 510 -3.54 -21.29 12.30
CA ASP A 510 -4.16 -21.48 10.99
C ASP A 510 -4.28 -20.09 10.34
N ARG A 511 -3.40 -19.81 9.37
CA ARG A 511 -3.31 -18.52 8.67
C ARG A 511 -3.91 -18.57 7.27
N TYR A 512 -4.64 -19.63 6.92
CA TYR A 512 -5.22 -19.76 5.58
C TYR A 512 -6.41 -18.81 5.39
N PHE A 513 -6.59 -18.31 4.16
CA PHE A 513 -7.69 -17.45 3.78
C PHE A 513 -9.04 -18.18 3.92
N ASN A 514 -10.07 -17.47 4.38
CA ASN A 514 -11.43 -18.00 4.48
C ASN A 514 -12.46 -16.95 4.02
N LYS A 515 -13.11 -17.23 2.88
CA LYS A 515 -14.06 -16.32 2.22
C LYS A 515 -15.27 -15.95 3.07
N ASP A 516 -15.75 -16.86 3.93
CA ASP A 516 -16.96 -16.63 4.73
C ASP A 516 -16.73 -15.62 5.85
N TYR A 517 -15.47 -15.45 6.26
CA TYR A 517 -15.05 -14.51 7.29
C TYR A 517 -14.43 -13.23 6.72
N ALA A 518 -13.75 -13.32 5.57
CA ALA A 518 -13.12 -12.16 4.91
C ALA A 518 -14.12 -11.11 4.41
N LYS A 519 -15.40 -11.46 4.27
CA LYS A 519 -16.48 -10.54 3.89
C LYS A 519 -17.05 -9.68 5.03
N ALA A 520 -16.57 -9.87 6.27
CA ALA A 520 -17.08 -9.16 7.44
C ALA A 520 -17.02 -7.63 7.25
N CYS A 521 -18.11 -6.94 7.61
CA CYS A 521 -18.25 -5.48 7.56
C CYS A 521 -18.13 -4.86 6.15
N LEU A 522 -18.10 -5.65 5.08
CA LEU A 522 -18.16 -5.12 3.71
C LEU A 522 -19.51 -4.50 3.40
N ILE A 523 -19.53 -3.45 2.58
CA ILE A 523 -20.79 -2.87 2.11
C ILE A 523 -21.60 -3.90 1.33
N LYS A 524 -22.89 -4.00 1.62
CA LYS A 524 -23.83 -4.93 0.98
C LYS A 524 -24.84 -4.18 0.11
N LYS A 525 -25.27 -2.99 0.55
CA LYS A 525 -26.29 -2.20 -0.15
C LYS A 525 -26.11 -0.70 0.07
N VAL A 526 -26.35 0.06 -0.98
CA VAL A 526 -26.46 1.52 -0.96
C VAL A 526 -27.88 1.87 -1.41
N THR A 527 -28.65 2.52 -0.54
CA THR A 527 -29.96 3.09 -0.90
C THR A 527 -29.77 4.55 -1.23
N TYR A 528 -30.37 5.00 -2.33
CA TYR A 528 -30.23 6.38 -2.82
C TYR A 528 -31.44 7.23 -2.42
N PRO A 529 -31.31 8.58 -2.40
CA PRO A 529 -32.41 9.50 -2.11
C PRO A 529 -33.67 9.33 -2.98
N THR A 530 -33.55 8.71 -4.16
CA THR A 530 -34.68 8.37 -5.04
C THR A 530 -35.53 7.19 -4.57
N GLY A 531 -35.07 6.44 -3.56
CA GLY A 531 -35.70 5.18 -3.13
C GLY A 531 -35.21 3.94 -3.87
N GLY A 532 -34.50 4.10 -4.99
CA GLY A 532 -33.74 3.03 -5.62
C GLY A 532 -32.53 2.61 -4.78
N TYR A 533 -31.94 1.46 -5.09
CA TYR A 533 -30.79 0.94 -4.36
C TYR A 533 -29.90 0.06 -5.22
N SER A 534 -28.61 -0.01 -4.87
CA SER A 534 -27.65 -0.95 -5.44
C SER A 534 -27.20 -1.96 -4.39
N THR A 535 -27.13 -3.24 -4.75
CA THR A 535 -26.56 -4.31 -3.92
C THR A 535 -25.26 -4.83 -4.51
N PHE A 536 -24.33 -5.23 -3.65
CA PHE A 536 -22.99 -5.67 -4.01
C PHE A 536 -22.76 -7.11 -3.52
N GLU A 537 -22.33 -7.98 -4.42
CA GLU A 537 -21.84 -9.33 -4.10
C GLU A 537 -20.34 -9.38 -4.33
N PHE A 538 -19.60 -9.85 -3.34
CA PHE A 538 -18.15 -9.95 -3.36
C PHE A 538 -17.70 -11.41 -3.42
N GLU A 539 -16.57 -11.66 -4.08
CA GLU A 539 -15.89 -12.94 -4.11
C GLU A 539 -14.38 -12.77 -3.79
N PRO A 540 -13.66 -13.84 -3.41
CA PRO A 540 -12.23 -13.77 -3.18
C PRO A 540 -11.44 -13.38 -4.44
N HIS A 541 -10.31 -12.68 -4.25
CA HIS A 541 -9.30 -12.58 -5.29
C HIS A 541 -8.70 -13.95 -5.64
N THR A 542 -8.28 -14.14 -6.89
CA THR A 542 -7.75 -15.43 -7.39
C THR A 542 -6.51 -15.24 -8.24
N PHE A 543 -5.51 -16.11 -8.09
CA PHE A 543 -4.23 -16.02 -8.81
C PHE A 543 -3.55 -17.39 -8.95
N THR A 544 -2.54 -17.48 -9.83
CA THR A 544 -1.85 -18.76 -10.13
C THR A 544 -0.32 -18.69 -10.06
N ASN A 545 0.27 -17.52 -9.86
CA ASN A 545 1.73 -17.32 -9.96
C ASN A 545 2.50 -17.58 -8.65
N GLN A 546 1.82 -17.80 -7.52
CA GLN A 546 2.45 -18.12 -6.23
C GLN A 546 1.63 -19.18 -5.48
N PRO A 547 2.25 -20.20 -4.86
CA PRO A 547 1.55 -21.30 -4.21
C PRO A 547 1.03 -20.95 -2.82
N ILE A 548 -0.18 -20.39 -2.75
CA ILE A 548 -0.82 -19.95 -1.50
C ILE A 548 -2.13 -20.71 -1.31
N PRO A 549 -2.07 -21.97 -0.87
CA PRO A 549 -3.25 -22.84 -0.82
C PRO A 549 -4.24 -22.45 0.27
N SER A 550 -5.50 -22.80 0.07
CA SER A 550 -6.48 -22.90 1.14
C SER A 550 -6.18 -24.09 2.06
N ARG A 551 -6.78 -24.08 3.26
CA ARG A 551 -6.70 -25.22 4.19
C ARG A 551 -7.15 -26.54 3.55
N GLN A 552 -8.19 -26.49 2.72
CA GLN A 552 -8.71 -27.65 2.01
C GLN A 552 -7.71 -28.19 0.98
N GLN A 553 -7.06 -27.29 0.22
CA GLN A 553 -6.02 -27.67 -0.74
C GLN A 553 -4.82 -28.31 -0.03
N VAL A 554 -4.34 -27.74 1.08
CA VAL A 554 -3.26 -28.33 1.88
C VAL A 554 -3.62 -29.73 2.36
N ASN A 555 -4.82 -29.91 2.92
CA ASN A 555 -5.28 -31.21 3.40
C ASN A 555 -5.41 -32.24 2.27
N SER A 556 -5.76 -31.81 1.06
CA SER A 556 -5.90 -32.72 -0.10
C SER A 556 -4.58 -33.33 -0.57
N VAL A 557 -3.45 -32.71 -0.23
CA VAL A 557 -2.11 -33.19 -0.56
C VAL A 557 -1.33 -33.61 0.68
N PHE A 558 -1.95 -33.64 1.86
CA PHE A 558 -1.32 -34.13 3.07
C PHE A 558 -1.37 -35.65 3.13
N TYR A 559 -0.22 -36.27 3.27
CA TYR A 559 -0.08 -37.72 3.42
C TYR A 559 0.55 -38.04 4.77
N PHE A 560 -0.06 -39.00 5.45
CA PHE A 560 0.46 -39.59 6.67
C PHE A 560 0.52 -41.11 6.49
N SER A 561 1.67 -41.69 6.76
CA SER A 561 1.84 -43.14 6.81
C SER A 561 2.57 -43.52 8.08
N SER A 562 2.11 -44.57 8.75
CA SER A 562 2.73 -45.09 9.97
C SER A 562 2.94 -46.58 9.82
N VAL A 563 4.16 -47.05 10.02
CA VAL A 563 4.46 -48.47 10.24
C VAL A 563 4.84 -48.67 11.69
N THR A 564 4.33 -49.72 12.31
CA THR A 564 4.80 -50.17 13.61
C THR A 564 4.84 -51.68 13.54
N GLY A 565 6.00 -52.25 13.84
CA GLY A 565 6.07 -53.67 14.12
C GLY A 565 6.49 -53.90 15.55
N GLY A 566 5.95 -54.96 16.13
CA GLY A 566 6.35 -55.52 17.41
C GLY A 566 6.63 -57.01 17.25
N MET A 567 7.32 -57.58 18.23
CA MET A 567 7.50 -59.03 18.29
C MET A 567 6.16 -59.74 18.54
N MET A 568 5.84 -60.72 17.69
CA MET A 568 4.85 -61.76 18.01
C MET A 568 5.59 -62.95 18.68
N PRO A 569 4.91 -63.80 19.47
CA PRO A 569 5.55 -64.92 20.18
C PRO A 569 6.21 -66.00 19.30
N SER A 570 6.08 -65.93 17.97
CA SER A 570 6.82 -66.79 17.03
C SER A 570 8.19 -66.18 16.71
N TRP A 571 9.26 -66.96 16.90
CA TRP A 571 10.68 -66.62 16.72
C TRP A 571 11.10 -66.33 15.25
N SER A 572 10.27 -65.63 14.49
CA SER A 572 10.44 -65.32 13.06
C SER A 572 10.71 -63.83 12.87
N SER A 573 11.43 -63.47 11.80
CA SER A 573 11.54 -62.06 11.40
C SER A 573 10.15 -61.51 11.07
N ASN A 574 9.88 -60.28 11.50
CA ASN A 574 8.65 -59.57 11.20
C ASN A 574 9.00 -58.34 10.36
N THR A 575 8.23 -58.08 9.31
CA THR A 575 8.40 -56.91 8.46
C THR A 575 7.04 -56.32 8.19
N GLN A 576 6.81 -55.10 8.66
CA GLN A 576 5.61 -54.33 8.36
C GLN A 576 5.95 -53.29 7.30
N THR A 577 5.16 -53.20 6.24
CA THR A 577 5.43 -52.29 5.13
C THR A 577 4.15 -51.55 4.76
N ASN A 578 4.22 -50.22 4.63
CA ASN A 578 3.16 -49.39 4.07
C ASN A 578 3.65 -48.67 2.82
N THR A 579 2.85 -48.72 1.76
CA THR A 579 3.08 -47.96 0.54
C THR A 579 2.80 -46.47 0.79
N LEU A 580 3.71 -45.62 0.33
CA LEU A 580 3.54 -44.17 0.34
C LEU A 580 2.81 -43.76 -0.95
N THR A 581 1.74 -42.99 -0.80
CA THR A 581 0.87 -42.55 -1.89
C THR A 581 1.12 -41.08 -2.26
N GLY A 582 0.80 -40.67 -3.48
CA GLY A 582 0.84 -39.24 -3.87
C GLY A 582 2.24 -38.64 -4.05
N ILE A 583 3.28 -39.49 -4.19
CA ILE A 583 4.64 -39.05 -4.53
C ILE A 583 4.79 -39.08 -6.05
N THR A 584 4.66 -37.92 -6.69
CA THR A 584 4.76 -37.76 -8.16
C THR A 584 5.91 -36.86 -8.58
N GLN A 585 6.71 -36.39 -7.63
CA GLN A 585 7.82 -35.46 -7.78
C GLN A 585 8.65 -35.41 -6.51
N ASP A 586 9.72 -34.62 -6.51
CA ASP A 586 10.53 -34.38 -5.32
C ASP A 586 9.65 -33.92 -4.15
N VAL A 587 9.78 -34.60 -3.00
CA VAL A 587 9.02 -34.30 -1.79
C VAL A 587 9.94 -34.25 -0.58
N THR A 588 9.68 -33.31 0.33
CA THR A 588 10.29 -33.30 1.65
C THR A 588 9.40 -34.06 2.62
N MET A 589 10.00 -35.05 3.29
CA MET A 589 9.32 -35.95 4.20
C MET A 589 9.78 -35.75 5.64
N ASN A 590 8.81 -35.59 6.54
CA ASN A 590 8.99 -35.53 7.98
C ASN A 590 8.80 -36.93 8.56
N PHE A 591 9.89 -37.63 8.84
CA PHE A 591 9.89 -38.91 9.52
C PHE A 591 9.88 -38.73 11.04
N TYR A 592 9.19 -39.61 11.74
CA TYR A 592 9.31 -39.88 13.16
C TYR A 592 9.64 -41.35 13.32
N VAL A 593 10.86 -41.65 13.74
CA VAL A 593 11.32 -43.02 13.91
C VAL A 593 11.44 -43.30 15.40
N SER A 594 10.94 -44.45 15.83
CA SER A 594 10.93 -44.90 17.22
C SER A 594 11.47 -46.31 17.35
N PHE A 595 12.23 -46.55 18.41
CA PHE A 595 12.67 -47.88 18.81
C PHE A 595 12.47 -48.02 20.32
N SER A 596 11.66 -48.97 20.76
CA SER A 596 11.41 -49.22 22.18
C SER A 596 11.71 -50.67 22.53
N HIS A 597 12.18 -50.91 23.75
CA HIS A 597 12.24 -52.25 24.36
C HIS A 597 11.25 -52.30 25.53
N GLY A 598 10.60 -53.43 25.78
CA GLY A 598 9.72 -53.62 26.94
C GLY A 598 10.47 -53.52 28.27
N ASN A 599 9.73 -53.20 29.35
CA ASN A 599 10.27 -53.16 30.72
C ASN A 599 10.62 -54.59 31.20
N PRO A 600 11.77 -54.81 31.84
CA PRO A 600 12.05 -56.11 32.45
C PRO A 600 11.13 -56.29 33.67
N VAL A 601 10.31 -57.35 33.69
CA VAL A 601 9.80 -57.88 34.96
C VAL A 601 10.97 -58.58 35.62
N MET A 602 11.73 -57.88 36.47
CA MET A 602 12.79 -58.52 37.24
C MET A 602 12.14 -59.40 38.31
N SER A 603 12.15 -60.71 38.11
CA SER A 603 12.25 -61.63 39.24
C SER A 603 13.64 -61.43 39.85
N ALA A 604 13.70 -61.07 41.14
CA ALA A 604 14.90 -60.62 41.85
C ALA A 604 16.01 -61.68 42.04
N THR A 605 16.07 -62.73 41.24
CA THR A 605 16.99 -63.87 41.44
C THR A 605 17.74 -64.32 40.18
N ASP A 606 17.57 -63.69 39.03
CA ASP A 606 18.25 -64.11 37.79
C ASP A 606 19.42 -63.18 37.42
N SER A 607 20.65 -63.68 37.58
CA SER A 607 21.93 -63.01 37.24
C SER A 607 22.53 -63.50 35.91
N SER A 608 21.70 -63.97 34.98
CA SER A 608 22.14 -64.54 33.69
C SER A 608 22.81 -63.53 32.72
N PRO A 609 23.84 -63.95 31.92
CA PRO A 609 24.58 -63.10 30.97
C PRO A 609 23.81 -62.60 29.72
N ASN A 610 22.50 -62.85 29.62
CA ASN A 610 21.72 -62.56 28.41
C ASN A 610 21.31 -61.07 28.24
N ASN A 611 22.15 -60.13 28.69
CA ASN A 611 21.99 -58.71 28.36
C ASN A 611 22.46 -58.41 26.90
N THR A 612 23.32 -59.28 26.35
CA THR A 612 23.90 -59.15 25.00
C THR A 612 22.90 -59.49 23.88
N ALA A 613 22.00 -60.46 24.08
CA ALA A 613 20.94 -60.81 23.14
C ALA A 613 19.82 -59.73 23.07
N LYS A 614 19.51 -59.12 24.23
CA LYS A 614 18.52 -58.03 24.37
C LYS A 614 18.96 -56.75 23.66
N THR A 615 20.25 -56.43 23.76
CA THR A 615 20.86 -55.28 23.08
C THR A 615 21.03 -55.52 21.57
N THR A 616 21.45 -56.71 21.14
CA THR A 616 21.63 -57.01 19.70
C THR A 616 20.33 -57.01 18.89
N MET A 617 19.20 -57.48 19.42
CA MET A 617 17.91 -57.44 18.71
C MET A 617 17.40 -56.00 18.51
N TRP A 618 17.58 -55.16 19.53
CA TRP A 618 17.33 -53.73 19.41
C TRP A 618 18.26 -53.12 18.36
N TYR A 619 19.58 -53.30 18.45
CA TYR A 619 20.55 -52.78 17.46
C TYR A 619 20.29 -53.20 16.00
N ASN A 620 19.68 -54.37 15.78
CA ASN A 620 19.43 -54.90 14.43
C ASN A 620 18.02 -54.57 13.89
N SER A 621 17.14 -53.94 14.69
CA SER A 621 15.86 -53.44 14.20
C SER A 621 16.07 -52.25 13.27
N SER A 622 15.23 -52.09 12.25
CA SER A 622 15.38 -50.97 11.32
C SER A 622 14.05 -50.40 10.84
N VAL A 623 14.07 -49.11 10.51
CA VAL A 623 13.05 -48.49 9.65
C VAL A 623 13.72 -48.14 8.34
N THR A 624 13.11 -48.49 7.21
CA THR A 624 13.68 -48.29 5.88
C THR A 624 12.65 -47.67 4.95
N LEU A 625 13.02 -46.58 4.30
CA LEU A 625 12.36 -46.09 3.10
C LEU A 625 12.93 -46.86 1.90
N VAL A 626 12.09 -47.58 1.15
CA VAL A 626 12.47 -48.34 -0.04
C VAL A 626 11.76 -47.78 -1.28
N LYS A 627 12.40 -47.88 -2.44
CA LYS A 627 11.77 -47.69 -3.75
C LYS A 627 11.64 -49.02 -4.46
N VAL A 628 10.53 -49.24 -5.15
CA VAL A 628 10.19 -50.50 -5.81
C VAL A 628 9.91 -50.22 -7.28
N SER A 629 10.70 -50.83 -8.17
CA SER A 629 10.54 -50.67 -9.63
C SER A 629 9.27 -51.33 -10.16
N GLY A 630 8.94 -51.09 -11.44
CA GLY A 630 7.82 -51.76 -12.12
C GLY A 630 6.47 -51.46 -11.48
N ASN A 631 6.23 -50.19 -11.08
CA ASN A 631 5.01 -49.74 -10.42
C ASN A 631 4.66 -50.52 -9.13
N GLY A 632 5.66 -50.97 -8.38
CA GLY A 632 5.48 -51.59 -7.06
C GLY A 632 5.63 -53.11 -6.99
N TYR A 633 5.95 -53.76 -8.12
CA TYR A 633 6.07 -55.22 -8.25
C TYR A 633 7.48 -55.71 -8.65
N GLY A 634 8.41 -54.80 -8.97
CA GLY A 634 9.77 -55.13 -9.38
C GLY A 634 10.77 -55.18 -8.23
N VAL A 635 12.05 -55.00 -8.55
CA VAL A 635 13.17 -54.99 -7.59
C VAL A 635 13.00 -53.85 -6.60
N GLU A 636 13.14 -54.17 -5.31
CA GLU A 636 13.19 -53.21 -4.21
C GLU A 636 14.62 -52.73 -3.95
N THR A 637 14.80 -51.43 -3.74
CA THR A 637 16.08 -50.81 -3.42
C THR A 637 15.92 -49.88 -2.21
N PRO A 638 16.74 -50.03 -1.15
CA PRO A 638 16.75 -49.08 -0.03
C PRO A 638 17.09 -47.67 -0.50
N VAL A 639 16.28 -46.69 -0.09
CA VAL A 639 16.53 -45.25 -0.28
C VAL A 639 17.24 -44.70 0.95
N LYS A 640 16.73 -45.02 2.14
CA LYS A 640 17.34 -44.66 3.42
C LYS A 640 16.93 -45.67 4.50
N THR A 641 17.89 -46.09 5.32
CA THR A 641 17.67 -46.97 6.48
C THR A 641 18.09 -46.24 7.75
N TRP A 642 17.29 -46.41 8.80
CA TRP A 642 17.54 -45.92 10.15
C TRP A 642 17.61 -47.11 11.11
N VAL A 643 18.66 -47.16 11.92
CA VAL A 643 18.89 -48.21 12.93
C VAL A 643 19.19 -47.59 14.29
N PRO A 644 19.00 -48.30 15.42
CA PRO A 644 19.24 -47.75 16.76
C PRO A 644 20.62 -47.12 16.99
N GLY A 645 21.65 -47.62 16.31
CA GLY A 645 23.00 -47.04 16.35
C GLY A 645 23.13 -45.62 15.77
N ASP A 646 22.16 -45.17 14.97
CA ASP A 646 22.15 -43.81 14.41
C ASP A 646 21.76 -42.74 15.46
N PHE A 647 21.24 -43.13 16.64
CA PHE A 647 20.66 -42.20 17.64
C PHE A 647 21.55 -41.96 18.89
N VAL A 648 22.81 -42.44 18.91
CA VAL A 648 23.62 -42.63 20.14
C VAL A 648 24.27 -41.33 20.68
N SER A 649 23.98 -40.15 20.12
CA SER A 649 24.56 -38.87 20.60
C SER A 649 23.68 -38.08 21.58
N LEU A 650 22.51 -38.58 21.98
CA LEU A 650 21.69 -38.00 23.06
C LEU A 650 22.14 -38.64 24.38
N GLN A 651 22.75 -37.85 25.28
CA GLN A 651 23.24 -38.34 26.58
C GLN A 651 22.16 -39.16 27.30
N ALA A 652 22.47 -40.42 27.54
CA ALA A 652 21.70 -41.34 28.36
C ALA A 652 21.49 -40.72 29.76
N TRP A 653 20.28 -40.22 30.03
CA TRP A 653 19.81 -40.15 31.39
C TRP A 653 19.60 -41.59 31.85
N GLN A 654 20.57 -42.09 32.62
CA GLN A 654 20.52 -43.36 33.32
C GLN A 654 19.39 -43.34 34.36
N ALA A 655 18.16 -43.61 33.93
CA ALA A 655 17.05 -43.96 34.81
C ALA A 655 16.50 -45.32 34.34
N PRO A 656 16.45 -46.36 35.19
CA PRO A 656 16.14 -47.74 34.76
C PRO A 656 14.70 -48.00 34.25
N ASN A 657 13.88 -46.96 34.06
CA ASN A 657 12.41 -47.10 33.92
C ASN A 657 11.76 -46.36 32.74
N TYR A 658 12.49 -45.82 31.76
CA TYR A 658 11.87 -45.11 30.61
C TYR A 658 12.00 -45.85 29.27
N ASN A 659 10.82 -46.13 28.68
CA ASN A 659 10.60 -46.65 27.34
C ASN A 659 11.04 -45.65 26.24
N GLY A 660 11.88 -46.10 25.29
CA GLY A 660 11.91 -45.63 23.88
C GLY A 660 12.98 -44.58 23.49
N THR A 661 13.67 -44.84 22.38
CA THR A 661 14.52 -43.91 21.62
C THR A 661 13.72 -43.40 20.43
N PHE A 662 13.71 -42.08 20.19
CA PHE A 662 12.87 -41.46 19.16
C PHE A 662 13.63 -40.37 18.42
N GLN A 663 13.39 -40.19 17.11
CA GLN A 663 13.97 -39.11 16.33
C GLN A 663 13.04 -38.65 15.21
N TYR A 664 12.85 -37.32 15.10
CA TYR A 664 12.23 -36.68 13.94
C TYR A 664 13.29 -36.29 12.90
N LEU A 665 13.06 -36.59 11.62
CA LEU A 665 13.99 -36.34 10.52
C LEU A 665 13.29 -35.71 9.33
N ASN A 666 13.91 -34.71 8.72
CA ASN A 666 13.54 -34.26 7.39
C ASN A 666 14.39 -34.98 6.35
N TYR A 667 13.75 -35.56 5.34
CA TYR A 667 14.42 -36.23 4.23
C TYR A 667 13.81 -35.78 2.91
N ARG A 668 14.64 -35.19 2.05
CA ARG A 668 14.24 -34.82 0.69
C ARG A 668 14.39 -36.04 -0.21
N LEU A 669 13.27 -36.56 -0.69
CA LEU A 669 13.24 -37.62 -1.67
C LEU A 669 13.23 -37.02 -3.07
N THR A 670 14.22 -37.41 -3.88
CA THR A 670 14.17 -37.16 -5.32
C THR A 670 13.29 -38.21 -6.00
N TYR A 671 12.26 -37.76 -6.71
CA TYR A 671 11.32 -38.64 -7.38
C TYR A 671 11.94 -39.29 -8.61
N GLN A 672 11.57 -40.55 -8.83
CA GLN A 672 11.98 -41.33 -9.99
C GLN A 672 10.75 -41.93 -10.65
N PRO A 673 10.45 -41.58 -11.92
CA PRO A 673 9.34 -42.17 -12.66
C PRO A 673 9.42 -43.70 -12.69
N GLY A 674 8.27 -44.37 -12.56
CA GLY A 674 8.16 -45.84 -12.59
C GLY A 674 8.48 -46.57 -11.28
N TYR A 675 8.78 -45.83 -10.21
CA TYR A 675 9.01 -46.39 -8.86
C TYR A 675 7.85 -46.08 -7.90
N VAL A 676 7.55 -47.03 -7.02
CA VAL A 676 6.65 -46.86 -5.86
C VAL A 676 7.48 -46.86 -4.59
N TYR A 677 7.21 -45.93 -3.69
CA TYR A 677 7.94 -45.82 -2.42
C TYR A 677 7.17 -46.50 -1.29
N LYS A 678 7.88 -47.19 -0.41
CA LYS A 678 7.29 -47.86 0.76
C LYS A 678 8.10 -47.54 2.01
N LEU A 679 7.43 -47.36 3.14
CA LEU A 679 8.03 -47.30 4.45
C LEU A 679 7.94 -48.68 5.10
N ARG A 680 9.06 -49.17 5.63
CA ARG A 680 9.18 -50.51 6.20
C ARG A 680 9.74 -50.46 7.60
N ALA A 681 9.17 -51.21 8.53
CA ALA A 681 9.77 -51.53 9.83
C ALA A 681 10.16 -53.01 9.82
N THR A 682 11.44 -53.30 10.01
CA THR A 682 12.01 -54.65 9.94
C THR A 682 12.56 -55.09 11.30
N PHE A 683 12.23 -56.32 11.68
CA PHE A 683 12.70 -56.99 12.88
C PHE A 683 13.38 -58.30 12.49
N PRO A 684 14.68 -58.45 12.72
CA PRO A 684 15.35 -59.71 12.47
C PRO A 684 14.95 -60.76 13.52
N ALA A 685 14.90 -62.03 13.09
CA ALA A 685 14.74 -63.15 13.99
C ALA A 685 15.91 -63.22 14.99
N PRO A 686 15.70 -63.71 16.23
CA PRO A 686 16.81 -63.94 17.16
C PRO A 686 17.82 -64.89 16.51
N GLN A 687 19.10 -64.52 16.45
CA GLN A 687 20.14 -65.49 16.10
C GLN A 687 20.14 -66.54 17.21
N ALA A 688 19.89 -67.80 16.85
CA ALA A 688 20.01 -68.91 17.78
C ALA A 688 21.44 -68.94 18.32
N PHE A 689 21.63 -68.52 19.57
CA PHE A 689 22.86 -68.83 20.29
C PHE A 689 22.93 -70.35 20.37
N GLY A 690 24.06 -70.91 19.93
CA GLY A 690 24.23 -72.35 19.72
C GLY A 690 23.70 -73.21 20.87
N SER A 691 23.03 -74.29 20.47
CA SER A 691 22.52 -75.41 21.28
C SER A 691 21.48 -75.10 22.38
N THR A 692 20.25 -75.55 22.10
CA THR A 692 19.06 -75.68 22.97
C THR A 692 18.45 -74.39 23.57
N PRO A 693 17.16 -74.10 23.31
CA PRO A 693 16.48 -72.99 23.97
C PRO A 693 16.27 -73.32 25.46
N PRO A 694 16.54 -72.40 26.40
CA PRO A 694 16.03 -72.56 27.75
C PRO A 694 14.50 -72.50 27.68
N TYR A 695 13.85 -73.63 28.00
CA TYR A 695 12.42 -73.68 28.23
C TYR A 695 12.12 -72.84 29.48
N PHE A 696 11.63 -71.61 29.30
CA PHE A 696 11.07 -70.80 30.38
C PHE A 696 9.62 -71.25 30.62
N PRO A 697 9.27 -71.82 31.78
CA PRO A 697 7.89 -72.11 32.12
C PRO A 697 7.19 -70.78 32.43
N GLY A 698 6.33 -70.34 31.52
CA GLY A 698 5.62 -69.05 31.59
C GLY A 698 6.08 -68.12 30.47
N GLY A 699 5.56 -68.33 29.26
CA GLY A 699 5.95 -67.59 28.06
C GLY A 699 5.68 -66.09 28.14
N VAL A 700 6.68 -65.31 28.55
CA VAL A 700 6.67 -63.85 28.41
C VAL A 700 7.69 -63.47 27.36
N ALA A 701 7.21 -63.23 26.13
CA ALA A 701 8.01 -62.66 25.06
C ALA A 701 8.28 -61.18 25.36
N TYR A 702 9.55 -60.77 25.39
CA TYR A 702 9.93 -59.36 25.57
C TYR A 702 9.65 -58.59 24.28
N ALA A 703 8.82 -57.56 24.32
CA ALA A 703 8.43 -56.79 23.13
C ALA A 703 9.45 -55.68 22.83
N ALA A 704 10.28 -55.87 21.80
CA ALA A 704 10.93 -54.74 21.11
C ALA A 704 9.99 -54.24 20.00
N ASN A 705 9.82 -52.93 19.88
CA ASN A 705 9.04 -52.29 18.82
C ASN A 705 9.91 -51.31 18.05
N ALA A 706 9.69 -51.25 16.74
CA ALA A 706 10.20 -50.21 15.86
C ALA A 706 9.02 -49.59 15.12
N GLY A 707 8.91 -48.28 15.24
CA GLY A 707 7.88 -47.50 14.60
C GLY A 707 8.51 -46.48 13.66
N GLY A 708 7.85 -46.25 12.53
CA GLY A 708 8.18 -45.18 11.61
C GLY A 708 6.89 -44.49 11.19
N ASN A 709 6.70 -43.24 11.57
CA ASN A 709 5.69 -42.40 10.96
C ASN A 709 6.38 -41.50 9.94
N VAL A 710 5.71 -41.22 8.83
CA VAL A 710 6.13 -40.23 7.86
C VAL A 710 4.97 -39.34 7.52
N ARG A 711 5.22 -38.04 7.52
CA ARG A 711 4.31 -37.01 7.07
C ARG A 711 4.94 -36.28 5.91
N TYR A 712 4.18 -36.01 4.86
CA TYR A 712 4.67 -35.23 3.74
C TYR A 712 3.50 -34.62 2.99
N TYR A 713 3.83 -33.60 2.19
CA TYR A 713 2.88 -32.97 1.30
C TYR A 713 3.26 -33.30 -0.14
N GLY A 714 2.28 -33.78 -0.91
CA GLY A 714 2.39 -33.85 -2.37
C GLY A 714 2.28 -32.45 -2.98
N GLN A 715 2.46 -32.34 -4.30
CA GLN A 715 2.26 -31.08 -4.99
C GLN A 715 0.81 -30.93 -5.44
N LEU A 716 0.32 -29.70 -5.34
CA LEU A 716 -0.92 -29.32 -6.01
C LEU A 716 -0.71 -29.37 -7.54
N PRO A 717 -1.77 -29.66 -8.32
CA PRO A 717 -1.70 -29.66 -9.77
C PRO A 717 -1.13 -28.35 -10.33
N ALA A 718 -0.39 -28.44 -11.44
CA ALA A 718 0.09 -27.24 -12.14
C ALA A 718 -1.11 -26.37 -12.59
N GLY A 719 -1.01 -25.05 -12.42
CA GLY A 719 -2.10 -24.12 -12.71
C GLY A 719 -3.22 -24.10 -11.67
N THR A 720 -3.00 -24.68 -10.47
CA THR A 720 -3.94 -24.55 -9.34
C THR A 720 -4.25 -23.08 -9.08
N LEU A 721 -5.55 -22.77 -8.98
CA LEU A 721 -6.03 -21.45 -8.60
C LEU A 721 -5.99 -21.30 -7.08
N TYR A 722 -5.40 -20.21 -6.62
CA TYR A 722 -5.30 -19.84 -5.22
C TYR A 722 -6.23 -18.68 -4.91
N GLU A 723 -6.84 -18.69 -3.72
CA GLU A 723 -7.72 -17.65 -3.23
C GLU A 723 -7.05 -16.88 -2.09
N GLY A 724 -7.12 -15.56 -2.10
CA GLY A 724 -6.52 -14.72 -1.05
C GLY A 724 -6.24 -13.30 -1.53
N GLY A 725 -5.67 -12.46 -0.66
CA GLY A 725 -5.37 -11.06 -0.99
C GLY A 725 -6.55 -10.09 -0.85
N GLY A 726 -7.70 -10.56 -0.34
CA GLY A 726 -8.90 -9.76 -0.10
C GLY A 726 -10.09 -10.16 -0.94
N MET A 727 -11.03 -9.23 -1.10
CA MET A 727 -12.28 -9.43 -1.83
C MET A 727 -12.37 -8.51 -3.04
N ARG A 728 -13.02 -8.97 -4.10
CA ARG A 728 -13.34 -8.22 -5.32
C ARG A 728 -14.83 -8.29 -5.60
N VAL A 729 -15.38 -7.32 -6.34
CA VAL A 729 -16.80 -7.38 -6.74
C VAL A 729 -17.01 -8.50 -7.74
N LYS A 730 -18.04 -9.30 -7.50
CA LYS A 730 -18.52 -10.31 -8.45
C LYS A 730 -19.73 -9.81 -9.21
N LYS A 731 -20.63 -9.11 -8.50
CA LYS A 731 -21.92 -8.70 -9.06
C LYS A 731 -22.43 -7.42 -8.42
N ILE A 732 -23.01 -6.55 -9.23
CA ILE A 732 -23.74 -5.36 -8.79
C ILE A 732 -25.15 -5.43 -9.36
N GLN A 733 -26.15 -5.22 -8.52
CA GLN A 733 -27.55 -5.16 -8.96
C GLN A 733 -28.13 -3.81 -8.54
N SER A 734 -28.72 -3.09 -9.49
CA SER A 734 -29.32 -1.78 -9.28
C SER A 734 -30.82 -1.85 -9.52
N PHE A 735 -31.58 -1.39 -8.53
CA PHE A 735 -33.05 -1.41 -8.49
C PHE A 735 -33.54 0.04 -8.50
N THR A 736 -34.56 0.31 -9.31
CA THR A 736 -35.12 1.67 -9.43
C THR A 736 -36.06 2.03 -8.27
N SER A 737 -36.63 1.01 -7.61
CA SER A 737 -37.49 1.15 -6.43
C SER A 737 -37.53 -0.14 -5.61
N THR A 738 -38.15 -0.11 -4.44
CA THR A 738 -38.37 -1.30 -3.59
C THR A 738 -39.34 -2.31 -4.19
N THR A 739 -40.16 -1.89 -5.15
CA THR A 739 -41.15 -2.73 -5.84
C THR A 739 -40.69 -3.23 -7.22
N ASP A 740 -39.46 -2.87 -7.63
CA ASP A 740 -38.90 -3.25 -8.92
C ASP A 740 -38.58 -4.75 -8.97
N PRO A 741 -39.28 -5.56 -9.80
CA PRO A 741 -39.04 -6.99 -9.86
C PRO A 741 -37.82 -7.38 -10.70
N SER A 742 -37.16 -6.43 -11.41
CA SER A 742 -36.15 -6.75 -12.41
C SER A 742 -34.95 -5.78 -12.35
N PRO A 743 -33.94 -6.06 -11.52
CA PRO A 743 -32.76 -5.20 -11.40
C PRO A 743 -31.91 -5.19 -12.67
N SER A 744 -31.34 -4.03 -12.98
CA SER A 744 -30.18 -3.96 -13.86
C SER A 744 -29.02 -4.65 -13.17
N THR A 745 -28.42 -5.65 -13.81
CA THR A 745 -27.35 -6.46 -13.24
C THR A 745 -26.06 -6.27 -14.03
N LYS A 746 -24.94 -6.13 -13.32
CA LYS A 746 -23.59 -6.27 -13.86
C LYS A 746 -22.88 -7.40 -13.16
N GLU A 747 -22.39 -8.38 -13.92
CA GLU A 747 -21.56 -9.48 -13.42
C GLU A 747 -20.14 -9.33 -13.95
N TYR A 748 -19.15 -9.62 -13.11
CA TYR A 748 -17.73 -9.46 -13.41
C TYR A 748 -17.02 -10.82 -13.43
N VAL A 749 -16.28 -11.08 -14.50
CA VAL A 749 -15.46 -12.30 -14.65
C VAL A 749 -14.00 -11.90 -14.82
N TYR A 750 -13.12 -12.53 -14.04
CA TYR A 750 -11.71 -12.14 -13.93
C TYR A 750 -10.80 -13.25 -14.45
N HIS A 751 -9.80 -12.87 -15.25
CA HIS A 751 -8.87 -13.80 -15.88
C HIS A 751 -7.42 -13.40 -15.66
N SER A 752 -6.54 -14.41 -15.70
CA SER A 752 -5.08 -14.23 -15.61
C SER A 752 -4.66 -13.41 -14.38
N GLY A 753 -5.26 -13.74 -13.22
CA GLY A 753 -4.94 -13.10 -11.95
C GLY A 753 -3.52 -13.44 -11.51
N LYS A 754 -2.76 -12.42 -11.09
CA LYS A 754 -1.42 -12.57 -10.54
C LYS A 754 -1.31 -11.82 -9.23
N ILE A 755 -0.70 -12.45 -8.23
CA ILE A 755 -0.22 -11.72 -7.07
C ILE A 755 0.96 -10.82 -7.51
N LEU A 756 0.91 -9.53 -7.23
CA LEU A 756 1.86 -8.53 -7.71
C LEU A 756 3.08 -8.41 -6.81
N THR A 757 2.95 -8.75 -5.53
CA THR A 757 4.05 -8.87 -4.59
C THR A 757 4.22 -10.33 -4.20
N ASP A 758 5.45 -10.83 -4.28
CA ASP A 758 5.77 -12.18 -3.86
C ASP A 758 5.35 -12.44 -2.42
N PHE A 759 4.70 -13.59 -2.24
CA PHE A 759 4.25 -14.02 -0.95
C PHE A 759 5.40 -14.57 -0.12
N ASN A 760 5.72 -13.88 0.97
CA ASN A 760 6.60 -14.40 1.99
C ASN A 760 5.90 -14.36 3.36
N PRO A 761 5.40 -15.50 3.89
CA PRO A 761 4.67 -15.50 5.15
C PRO A 761 5.58 -15.32 6.38
N LEU A 762 6.90 -15.31 6.21
CA LEU A 762 7.87 -15.14 7.30
C LEU A 762 9.07 -14.27 6.89
N ALA A 763 9.33 -13.21 7.63
CA ALA A 763 10.63 -12.57 7.58
C ALA A 763 11.66 -13.48 8.29
N ILE A 764 12.78 -13.75 7.61
CA ILE A 764 13.88 -14.56 8.14
C ILE A 764 15.11 -13.68 8.25
N ASN A 765 15.71 -13.62 9.44
CA ASN A 765 16.97 -12.93 9.67
C ASN A 765 18.03 -13.90 10.21
N ASP A 766 19.21 -13.89 9.59
CA ASP A 766 20.36 -14.72 9.95
C ASP A 766 21.41 -13.88 10.66
N VAL A 767 21.78 -14.27 11.88
CA VAL A 767 22.72 -13.52 12.71
C VAL A 767 23.67 -14.47 13.45
N TYR A 768 24.96 -14.12 13.48
CA TYR A 768 26.00 -14.87 14.19
C TYR A 768 26.34 -14.25 15.56
N CYS A 769 26.64 -15.05 16.59
CA CYS A 769 27.21 -14.61 17.88
C CYS A 769 28.57 -15.26 18.12
N PHE A 770 29.55 -14.49 18.62
CA PHE A 770 30.89 -14.95 19.01
C PHE A 770 31.16 -14.61 20.48
N ASN A 771 31.79 -15.52 21.22
CA ASN A 771 32.15 -15.39 22.65
C ASN A 771 30.99 -14.93 23.54
N CYS A 772 29.88 -15.66 23.53
CA CYS A 772 28.65 -15.31 24.26
C CYS A 772 28.77 -15.53 25.80
N LEU A 773 29.99 -15.52 26.35
CA LEU A 773 30.37 -15.93 27.72
C LEU A 773 29.90 -14.99 28.84
N ASN A 774 29.39 -13.79 28.54
CA ASN A 774 29.03 -12.79 29.56
C ASN A 774 27.77 -11.94 29.24
N SER A 775 26.97 -12.33 28.25
CA SER A 775 25.85 -11.49 27.80
C SER A 775 24.51 -11.98 28.38
N ALA A 776 23.73 -11.09 28.99
CA ALA A 776 22.37 -11.30 29.50
C ALA A 776 21.32 -11.65 28.41
N PHE A 777 21.75 -12.12 27.25
CA PHE A 777 20.89 -12.50 26.13
C PHE A 777 20.34 -13.92 26.32
N THR A 778 19.02 -14.05 26.27
CA THR A 778 18.32 -15.34 26.33
C THR A 778 18.74 -16.32 25.21
N PRO A 779 19.01 -15.92 23.95
CA PRO A 779 19.53 -16.86 22.93
C PRO A 779 20.93 -17.41 23.26
N CYS A 780 21.77 -16.60 23.93
CA CYS A 780 23.17 -16.91 24.26
C CYS A 780 23.34 -17.91 25.40
N SER A 781 22.40 -17.93 26.33
CA SER A 781 22.44 -18.83 27.50
C SER A 781 22.28 -20.32 27.15
N ILE A 782 21.77 -20.66 25.96
CA ILE A 782 21.40 -22.03 25.56
C ILE A 782 22.61 -22.89 25.18
N CYS A 783 23.72 -22.28 24.75
CA CYS A 783 24.87 -23.02 24.21
C CYS A 783 25.99 -23.34 25.22
N GLY A 784 25.84 -22.96 26.49
CA GLY A 784 26.91 -23.10 27.51
C GLY A 784 28.17 -22.29 27.14
N ASN A 785 29.33 -22.66 27.70
CA ASN A 785 30.62 -21.95 27.50
C ASN A 785 31.21 -22.04 26.07
N LYS A 786 30.39 -22.23 25.03
CA LYS A 786 30.85 -22.37 23.64
C LYS A 786 31.10 -21.01 22.97
N GLN A 787 32.08 -20.97 22.09
CA GLN A 787 32.61 -19.73 21.51
C GLN A 787 31.82 -19.19 20.31
N GLU A 788 30.91 -19.98 19.69
CA GLU A 788 30.19 -19.57 18.48
C GLU A 788 28.73 -20.08 18.45
N MET A 789 27.81 -19.21 18.02
CA MET A 789 26.41 -19.55 17.76
C MET A 789 25.91 -18.96 16.44
N PHE A 790 24.97 -19.66 15.82
CA PHE A 790 24.14 -19.15 14.74
C PHE A 790 22.70 -19.06 15.24
N THR A 791 22.08 -17.89 15.08
CA THR A 791 20.68 -17.67 15.44
C THR A 791 19.95 -17.16 14.22
N ARG A 792 18.79 -17.75 13.96
CA ARG A 792 17.85 -17.29 12.97
C ARG A 792 16.59 -16.80 13.65
N GLU A 793 16.26 -15.55 13.41
CA GLU A 793 15.04 -14.93 13.92
C GLU A 793 13.94 -15.11 12.87
N LEU A 794 12.82 -15.69 13.29
CA LEU A 794 11.58 -15.74 12.55
C LEU A 794 10.63 -14.71 13.14
N PHE A 795 10.12 -13.83 12.30
CA PHE A 795 9.32 -12.71 12.78
C PHE A 795 8.03 -12.53 11.98
N VAL A 796 6.94 -12.29 12.71
CA VAL A 796 5.65 -11.85 12.17
C VAL A 796 5.25 -10.55 12.88
N ASP A 797 5.27 -9.43 12.15
CA ASP A 797 4.74 -8.14 12.61
C ASP A 797 3.32 -7.96 12.10
N SER A 798 2.40 -7.55 12.98
CA SER A 798 1.06 -7.15 12.55
C SER A 798 1.05 -5.93 11.63
N ARG A 799 2.06 -5.05 11.70
CA ARG A 799 2.17 -3.86 10.83
C ARG A 799 2.45 -4.19 9.37
N PHE A 800 3.21 -5.26 9.11
CA PHE A 800 3.40 -5.74 7.72
C PHE A 800 2.09 -6.25 7.12
N LEU A 801 1.19 -6.77 7.95
CA LEU A 801 -0.13 -7.23 7.52
C LEU A 801 -1.08 -6.05 7.25
N GLN A 802 -0.85 -4.89 7.89
CA GLN A 802 -1.70 -3.70 7.78
C GLN A 802 -1.44 -2.89 6.50
N ASN A 803 -0.17 -2.59 6.18
CA ASN A 803 0.20 -1.56 5.20
C ASN A 803 0.51 -2.07 3.76
N MET A 804 0.35 -3.36 3.49
CA MET A 804 0.52 -3.88 2.12
C MET A 804 -0.77 -3.71 1.31
N SER A 805 -0.66 -3.01 0.18
CA SER A 805 -1.74 -2.75 -0.79
C SER A 805 -1.78 -3.79 -1.92
N ASN A 806 -2.98 -3.97 -2.48
CA ASN A 806 -3.27 -4.59 -3.78
C ASN A 806 -2.42 -5.80 -4.16
N TYR A 807 -2.75 -6.93 -3.55
CA TYR A 807 -2.06 -8.18 -3.85
C TYR A 807 -2.30 -8.64 -5.28
N VAL A 808 -3.46 -8.43 -5.90
CA VAL A 808 -3.82 -9.15 -7.14
C VAL A 808 -4.29 -8.23 -8.26
N GLY A 809 -3.63 -8.33 -9.41
CA GLY A 809 -4.04 -7.71 -10.68
C GLY A 809 -4.52 -8.75 -11.69
N TYR A 810 -5.41 -8.35 -12.60
CA TYR A 810 -5.98 -9.21 -13.65
C TYR A 810 -5.59 -8.75 -15.05
N GLY A 811 -5.15 -9.68 -15.89
CA GLY A 811 -4.79 -9.38 -17.28
C GLY A 811 -6.01 -9.16 -18.18
N LYS A 812 -7.17 -9.71 -17.83
CA LYS A 812 -8.44 -9.50 -18.54
C LYS A 812 -9.62 -9.53 -17.57
N VAL A 813 -10.59 -8.65 -17.79
CA VAL A 813 -11.85 -8.59 -17.03
C VAL A 813 -13.03 -8.43 -17.96
N GLU A 814 -14.09 -9.20 -17.75
CA GLU A 814 -15.36 -9.09 -18.48
C GLU A 814 -16.41 -8.45 -17.58
N GLU A 815 -17.07 -7.40 -18.07
CA GLU A 815 -18.28 -6.80 -17.48
C GLU A 815 -19.48 -7.23 -18.31
N ILE A 816 -20.32 -8.10 -17.76
CA ILE A 816 -21.49 -8.68 -18.41
C ILE A 816 -22.75 -7.92 -17.97
N TYR A 817 -23.54 -7.43 -18.92
CA TYR A 817 -24.83 -6.79 -18.65
C TYR A 817 -25.91 -7.85 -18.53
N GLY A 818 -26.33 -8.17 -17.30
CA GLY A 818 -27.17 -9.32 -16.96
C GLY A 818 -26.38 -10.36 -16.17
N THR A 819 -26.52 -11.63 -16.53
CA THR A 819 -25.73 -12.74 -15.98
C THR A 819 -25.04 -13.50 -17.10
N THR A 820 -24.03 -14.29 -16.76
CA THR A 820 -23.30 -15.14 -17.71
C THR A 820 -24.25 -16.01 -18.56
N LEU A 821 -25.35 -16.49 -17.98
CA LEU A 821 -26.38 -17.30 -18.67
C LEU A 821 -27.43 -16.48 -19.41
N PHE A 822 -27.74 -15.26 -18.94
CA PHE A 822 -28.77 -14.38 -19.49
C PHE A 822 -28.26 -12.93 -19.55
N ASN A 823 -27.58 -12.57 -20.63
CA ASN A 823 -27.01 -11.24 -20.84
C ASN A 823 -27.67 -10.48 -22.00
N THR A 824 -27.48 -9.16 -22.01
CA THR A 824 -27.84 -8.24 -23.12
C THR A 824 -26.62 -7.73 -23.89
N GLY A 825 -25.43 -8.20 -23.52
CA GLY A 825 -24.13 -7.81 -24.07
C GLY A 825 -23.04 -7.85 -22.99
N ARG A 826 -21.79 -7.62 -23.40
CA ARG A 826 -20.66 -7.54 -22.46
C ARG A 826 -19.58 -6.58 -22.94
N LYS A 827 -18.75 -6.10 -22.02
CA LYS A 827 -17.48 -5.43 -22.29
C LYS A 827 -16.32 -6.27 -21.77
N GLU A 828 -15.20 -6.26 -22.49
CA GLU A 828 -13.94 -6.88 -22.08
C GLU A 828 -12.87 -5.80 -21.97
N PHE A 829 -12.07 -5.86 -20.90
CA PHE A 829 -10.95 -4.97 -20.65
C PHE A 829 -9.69 -5.80 -20.49
N ASP A 830 -8.70 -5.59 -21.35
CA ASP A 830 -7.39 -6.24 -21.27
C ASP A 830 -6.37 -5.24 -20.67
N PHE A 831 -5.51 -5.72 -19.76
CA PHE A 831 -4.52 -4.91 -19.06
C PHE A 831 -3.12 -5.52 -19.13
N TYR A 832 -2.10 -4.69 -19.09
CA TYR A 832 -0.77 -5.16 -18.73
C TYR A 832 -0.78 -5.61 -17.26
N ASN A 833 -0.30 -6.83 -16.99
CA ASN A 833 -0.35 -7.45 -15.66
C ASN A 833 0.99 -8.11 -15.33
N GLU A 834 2.01 -7.27 -15.10
CA GLU A 834 3.35 -7.71 -14.72
C GLU A 834 3.53 -7.60 -13.19
N PRO A 835 3.97 -8.68 -12.51
CA PRO A 835 4.32 -8.62 -11.09
C PRO A 835 5.43 -7.60 -10.81
N ASN A 836 5.45 -7.05 -9.60
CA ASN A 836 6.51 -6.20 -9.12
C ASN A 836 7.81 -7.00 -9.06
N MET A 837 8.95 -6.31 -9.15
CA MET A 837 10.21 -6.94 -8.77
C MET A 837 10.23 -7.08 -7.25
N THR A 838 10.65 -8.23 -6.76
CA THR A 838 10.65 -8.60 -5.35
C THR A 838 11.90 -9.38 -5.02
N SER A 839 12.41 -9.19 -3.80
CA SER A 839 13.51 -9.98 -3.25
C SER A 839 13.40 -10.00 -1.73
N ASN A 840 13.74 -11.15 -1.12
CA ASN A 840 13.61 -11.29 0.32
C ASN A 840 14.50 -10.26 1.04
N GLY A 841 13.87 -9.47 1.90
CA GLY A 841 14.53 -8.42 2.68
C GLY A 841 14.73 -7.08 1.96
N PHE A 842 14.23 -6.93 0.72
CA PHE A 842 14.22 -5.68 -0.04
C PHE A 842 12.79 -5.12 -0.18
N PRO A 843 12.61 -3.79 -0.32
CA PRO A 843 11.34 -3.21 -0.77
C PRO A 843 10.96 -3.68 -2.17
N ASP A 844 9.66 -3.75 -2.46
CA ASP A 844 9.16 -4.12 -3.78
C ASP A 844 9.38 -2.95 -4.76
N VAL A 845 9.72 -3.25 -6.01
CA VAL A 845 9.85 -2.23 -7.06
C VAL A 845 8.70 -2.43 -8.06
N PRO A 846 7.69 -1.54 -8.07
CA PRO A 846 6.53 -1.68 -8.93
C PRO A 846 6.86 -1.61 -10.43
N LYS A 847 6.02 -2.25 -11.24
CA LYS A 847 6.04 -2.09 -12.70
C LYS A 847 5.02 -1.05 -13.13
N SER A 848 5.47 0.13 -13.58
CA SER A 848 4.58 1.27 -13.89
C SER A 848 3.62 1.04 -15.05
N ILE A 849 3.85 0.01 -15.88
CA ILE A 849 2.94 -0.38 -16.97
C ILE A 849 1.75 -1.21 -16.47
N SER A 850 1.88 -1.90 -15.32
CA SER A 850 0.84 -2.78 -14.80
C SER A 850 -0.43 -2.00 -14.43
N GLY A 851 -1.59 -2.53 -14.82
CA GLY A 851 -2.89 -1.87 -14.67
C GLY A 851 -3.24 -0.86 -15.77
N LEU A 852 -2.32 -0.55 -16.70
CA LEU A 852 -2.67 0.25 -17.88
C LEU A 852 -3.51 -0.59 -18.87
N PRO A 853 -4.61 -0.04 -19.43
CA PRO A 853 -5.46 -0.75 -20.38
C PRO A 853 -4.75 -0.94 -21.72
N SER A 854 -4.67 -2.18 -22.19
CA SER A 854 -4.11 -2.53 -23.51
C SER A 854 -5.20 -2.66 -24.59
N ALA A 855 -6.42 -3.07 -24.21
CA ALA A 855 -7.57 -3.10 -25.11
C ALA A 855 -8.91 -3.02 -24.37
N GLU A 856 -9.94 -2.53 -25.07
CA GLU A 856 -11.35 -2.62 -24.68
C GLU A 856 -12.14 -3.22 -25.86
N ARG A 857 -13.09 -4.13 -25.58
CA ARG A 857 -13.99 -4.71 -26.59
C ARG A 857 -15.43 -4.66 -26.08
N THR A 858 -16.37 -4.33 -26.95
CA THR A 858 -17.81 -4.34 -26.64
C THR A 858 -18.53 -5.32 -27.55
N TYR A 859 -19.37 -6.18 -26.97
CA TYR A 859 -20.14 -7.20 -27.68
C TYR A 859 -21.63 -7.05 -27.42
N ASP A 860 -22.44 -7.42 -28.42
CA ASP A 860 -23.89 -7.56 -28.27
C ASP A 860 -24.27 -8.85 -27.53
N ARG A 861 -25.58 -9.06 -27.36
CA ARG A 861 -26.16 -10.27 -26.75
C ARG A 861 -25.82 -11.57 -27.48
N ALA A 862 -25.64 -11.53 -28.81
CA ALA A 862 -25.31 -12.71 -29.61
C ALA A 862 -23.80 -13.05 -29.54
N GLY A 863 -22.99 -12.18 -28.92
CA GLY A 863 -21.54 -12.31 -28.86
C GLY A 863 -20.84 -11.71 -30.09
N THR A 864 -21.55 -10.94 -30.91
CA THR A 864 -20.96 -10.20 -32.03
C THR A 864 -20.17 -9.02 -31.50
N LEU A 865 -18.94 -8.83 -31.99
CA LEU A 865 -18.10 -7.69 -31.65
C LEU A 865 -18.65 -6.42 -32.31
N LEU A 866 -18.94 -5.39 -31.51
CA LEU A 866 -19.47 -4.10 -31.97
C LEU A 866 -18.39 -3.01 -32.01
N HIS A 867 -17.48 -3.03 -31.04
CA HIS A 867 -16.40 -2.05 -30.93
C HIS A 867 -15.15 -2.69 -30.34
N ARG A 868 -13.98 -2.31 -30.86
CA ARG A 868 -12.67 -2.68 -30.31
C ARG A 868 -11.78 -1.45 -30.26
N LYS A 869 -11.20 -1.17 -29.11
CA LYS A 869 -10.16 -0.16 -28.91
C LYS A 869 -8.87 -0.84 -28.47
N THR A 870 -7.74 -0.55 -29.10
CA THR A 870 -6.41 -1.01 -28.67
C THR A 870 -5.52 0.18 -28.37
N ILE A 871 -4.74 0.10 -27.29
CA ILE A 871 -3.93 1.22 -26.79
C ILE A 871 -2.47 0.76 -26.70
N GLY A 872 -1.61 1.44 -27.45
CA GLY A 872 -0.16 1.28 -27.40
C GLY A 872 0.45 2.39 -26.56
N TYR A 873 1.49 2.06 -25.79
CA TYR A 873 2.21 3.00 -24.95
C TYR A 873 3.67 3.13 -25.38
N GLU A 874 4.28 4.27 -25.09
CA GLU A 874 5.72 4.47 -25.17
C GLU A 874 6.30 4.95 -23.84
N SER A 875 7.48 4.43 -23.51
CA SER A 875 8.22 4.82 -22.32
C SER A 875 8.83 6.20 -22.52
N GLN A 876 8.51 7.15 -21.64
CA GLN A 876 9.06 8.51 -21.64
C GLN A 876 10.45 8.56 -20.97
N VAL A 877 10.72 7.61 -20.08
CA VAL A 877 12.02 7.42 -19.42
C VAL A 877 12.32 5.92 -19.49
N PRO A 878 13.23 5.43 -20.36
CA PRO A 878 13.45 4.00 -20.53
C PRO A 878 14.10 3.36 -19.29
N GLY A 879 13.30 2.95 -18.29
CA GLY A 879 13.73 2.12 -17.15
C GLY A 879 15.02 2.57 -16.45
N VAL A 880 15.28 3.88 -16.42
CA VAL A 880 16.56 4.42 -15.94
C VAL A 880 16.58 4.27 -14.42
N VAL A 881 17.57 3.56 -13.91
CA VAL A 881 17.87 3.56 -12.47
C VAL A 881 18.35 4.96 -12.11
N VAL A 882 17.56 5.68 -11.33
CA VAL A 882 17.95 7.03 -10.91
C VAL A 882 18.75 6.99 -9.61
N PHE A 883 18.53 5.97 -8.78
CA PHE A 883 19.21 5.81 -7.51
C PHE A 883 19.18 4.37 -7.01
N TYR A 884 20.12 4.01 -6.14
CA TYR A 884 20.06 2.78 -5.35
C TYR A 884 19.90 3.14 -3.87
N GLY A 885 18.75 2.78 -3.28
CA GLY A 885 18.58 2.84 -1.83
C GLY A 885 19.45 1.79 -1.15
N VAL A 886 20.21 2.16 -0.13
CA VAL A 886 21.21 1.31 0.53
C VAL A 886 20.84 1.11 1.99
N ARG A 887 20.60 -0.15 2.35
CA ARG A 887 20.47 -0.58 3.75
C ARG A 887 21.67 -1.41 4.15
N ILE A 888 22.09 -1.29 5.40
CA ILE A 888 23.15 -2.15 5.95
C ILE A 888 22.53 -3.22 6.84
N LYS A 889 22.96 -4.46 6.63
CA LYS A 889 22.63 -5.61 7.45
C LYS A 889 23.86 -6.00 8.25
N SER A 890 23.74 -6.03 9.58
CA SER A 890 24.75 -6.69 10.43
C SER A 890 24.61 -8.19 10.29
N ASN A 891 25.72 -8.86 10.03
CA ASN A 891 25.77 -10.32 10.04
C ASN A 891 25.98 -10.86 11.48
N PHE A 892 26.16 -10.01 12.49
CA PHE A 892 26.54 -10.41 13.86
C PHE A 892 25.69 -9.71 14.95
N TYR A 893 25.54 -10.36 16.11
CA TYR A 893 24.92 -9.78 17.32
C TYR A 893 25.92 -8.94 18.11
N GLY A 894 25.51 -7.71 18.46
CA GLY A 894 26.24 -6.80 19.35
C GLY A 894 27.15 -5.80 18.64
N ASN A 895 27.62 -4.80 19.40
CA ASN A 895 28.44 -3.69 18.89
C ASN A 895 29.95 -4.02 18.83
N THR A 896 30.42 -5.02 19.58
CA THR A 896 31.83 -5.42 19.64
C THR A 896 32.19 -6.26 18.42
N ASP A 897 33.29 -5.92 17.74
CA ASP A 897 33.84 -6.77 16.68
C ASP A 897 34.17 -8.15 17.24
N PRO A 898 33.84 -9.25 16.52
CA PRO A 898 34.18 -10.59 16.98
C PRO A 898 35.70 -10.69 17.15
N ALA A 899 36.14 -10.85 18.39
CA ALA A 899 37.53 -11.14 18.70
C ALA A 899 37.81 -12.60 18.36
N GLU A 900 38.81 -12.80 17.49
CA GLU A 900 39.40 -14.07 17.08
C GLU A 900 38.59 -14.95 16.10
N THR A 901 39.18 -15.15 14.92
CA THR A 901 38.85 -16.26 14.01
C THR A 901 39.50 -17.55 14.53
N VAL A 902 38.70 -18.49 15.02
CA VAL A 902 39.12 -19.89 15.18
C VAL A 902 38.53 -20.71 14.03
N SER A 903 38.92 -20.41 12.78
CA SER A 903 38.83 -21.30 11.59
C SER A 903 38.78 -20.52 10.25
N GLY A 904 39.87 -19.85 9.87
CA GLY A 904 40.27 -19.61 8.47
C GLY A 904 39.29 -18.99 7.43
N THR A 905 38.07 -18.56 7.79
CA THR A 905 37.09 -17.99 6.86
C THR A 905 36.80 -16.55 7.24
N SER A 906 37.27 -15.58 6.43
CA SER A 906 36.96 -14.17 6.61
C SER A 906 35.49 -13.91 6.28
N ARG A 907 34.71 -13.44 7.26
CA ARG A 907 33.31 -13.05 7.08
C ARG A 907 33.18 -11.54 7.26
N SER A 908 32.59 -10.85 6.29
CA SER A 908 32.30 -9.42 6.38
C SER A 908 31.28 -9.16 7.51
N LYS A 909 31.56 -8.16 8.36
CA LYS A 909 30.66 -7.75 9.46
C LYS A 909 29.31 -7.28 8.92
N TYR A 910 29.32 -6.56 7.81
CA TYR A 910 28.13 -6.04 7.17
C TYR A 910 27.93 -6.52 5.72
N SER A 911 26.67 -6.65 5.34
CA SER A 911 26.20 -6.73 3.96
C SER A 911 25.41 -5.46 3.63
N TYR A 912 25.66 -4.86 2.47
CA TYR A 912 24.86 -3.75 1.95
C TYR A 912 23.79 -4.29 1.00
N LEU A 913 22.53 -4.03 1.33
CA LEU A 913 21.36 -4.36 0.54
C LEU A 913 20.99 -3.13 -0.29
N CYS A 914 21.21 -3.19 -1.59
CA CYS A 914 20.95 -2.10 -2.52
C CYS A 914 19.68 -2.36 -3.34
N THR A 915 18.72 -1.46 -3.23
CA THR A 915 17.41 -1.50 -3.89
C THR A 915 17.39 -0.50 -5.04
N PRO A 916 17.14 -0.92 -6.30
CA PRO A 916 17.02 0.02 -7.40
C PRO A 916 15.73 0.85 -7.24
N ILE A 917 15.84 2.17 -7.38
CA ILE A 917 14.71 3.09 -7.53
C ILE A 917 14.65 3.48 -9.01
N LEU A 918 13.67 2.91 -9.71
CA LEU A 918 13.47 3.09 -11.14
C LEU A 918 12.51 4.26 -11.40
N SER A 919 12.82 5.08 -12.39
CA SER A 919 11.85 6.02 -12.95
C SER A 919 11.25 5.45 -14.23
N GLU A 920 9.99 5.01 -14.16
CA GLU A 920 9.26 4.45 -15.30
C GLU A 920 7.96 5.24 -15.50
N ALA A 921 7.83 5.90 -16.66
CA ALA A 921 6.63 6.62 -17.06
C ALA A 921 6.23 6.25 -18.49
N TYR A 922 4.96 5.94 -18.68
CA TYR A 922 4.39 5.56 -19.98
C TYR A 922 3.34 6.58 -20.41
N LYS A 923 3.36 6.98 -21.67
CA LYS A 923 2.31 7.78 -22.29
C LYS A 923 1.70 7.04 -23.48
N VAL A 924 0.44 7.34 -23.78
CA VAL A 924 -0.28 6.71 -24.89
C VAL A 924 0.41 7.11 -26.20
N LYS A 925 0.87 6.15 -26.98
CA LYS A 925 1.48 6.38 -28.28
C LYS A 925 0.47 6.26 -29.40
N THR A 926 -0.39 5.25 -29.32
CA THR A 926 -1.34 4.91 -30.39
C THR A 926 -2.66 4.46 -29.79
N ILE A 927 -3.76 4.93 -30.35
CA ILE A 927 -5.10 4.42 -30.10
C ILE A 927 -5.65 3.98 -31.45
N THR A 928 -6.06 2.72 -31.55
CA THR A 928 -6.75 2.21 -32.74
C THR A 928 -8.13 1.75 -32.34
N GLU A 929 -9.17 2.33 -32.94
CA GLU A 929 -10.56 2.01 -32.70
C GLU A 929 -11.19 1.37 -33.95
N TYR A 930 -11.97 0.32 -33.75
CA TYR A 930 -12.72 -0.36 -34.80
C TYR A 930 -14.19 -0.33 -34.41
N ASN A 931 -15.02 0.30 -35.25
CA ASN A 931 -16.47 0.26 -35.14
C ASN A 931 -17.02 -0.73 -36.18
N TYR A 932 -17.74 -1.75 -35.75
CA TYR A 932 -18.25 -2.80 -36.63
C TYR A 932 -19.71 -2.55 -37.00
N PHE A 933 -19.99 -2.44 -38.30
CA PHE A 933 -21.33 -2.26 -38.84
C PHE A 933 -21.64 -3.42 -39.80
N GLY A 934 -22.44 -4.40 -39.37
CA GLY A 934 -22.80 -5.55 -40.20
C GLY A 934 -21.62 -6.45 -40.59
N GLY A 935 -20.58 -6.52 -39.75
CA GLY A 935 -19.36 -7.30 -39.99
C GLY A 935 -18.22 -6.53 -40.67
N THR A 936 -18.48 -5.34 -41.21
CA THR A 936 -17.45 -4.44 -41.75
C THR A 936 -16.91 -3.54 -40.66
N ALA A 937 -15.58 -3.45 -40.53
CA ALA A 937 -14.92 -2.57 -39.55
C ALA A 937 -14.56 -1.22 -40.19
N ILE A 938 -14.92 -0.13 -39.53
CA ILE A 938 -14.35 1.20 -39.78
C ILE A 938 -13.23 1.40 -38.75
N GLU A 939 -12.02 1.64 -39.25
CA GLU A 939 -10.83 1.84 -38.44
C GLU A 939 -10.53 3.34 -38.28
N ASP A 940 -10.35 3.75 -37.03
CA ASP A 940 -9.85 5.06 -36.65
C ASP A 940 -8.51 4.89 -35.92
N VAL A 941 -7.46 5.54 -36.43
CA VAL A 941 -6.12 5.51 -35.82
C VAL A 941 -5.77 6.91 -35.33
N THR A 942 -5.47 7.04 -34.03
CA THR A 942 -4.86 8.22 -33.44
C THR A 942 -3.44 7.89 -33.00
N SER A 943 -2.44 8.54 -33.60
CA SER A 943 -1.04 8.46 -33.18
C SER A 943 -0.63 9.75 -32.47
N LEU A 944 0.08 9.62 -31.35
CA LEU A 944 0.53 10.71 -30.50
C LEU A 944 2.06 10.68 -30.40
N SER A 945 2.69 11.85 -30.46
CA SER A 945 4.10 12.02 -30.10
C SER A 945 4.26 13.11 -29.06
N TYR A 946 5.36 13.03 -28.32
CA TYR A 946 5.64 13.94 -27.21
C TYR A 946 7.00 14.63 -27.40
N ASN A 947 7.12 15.85 -26.88
CA ASN A 947 8.40 16.55 -26.82
C ASN A 947 9.27 16.02 -25.67
N THR A 948 10.48 16.58 -25.48
CA THR A 948 11.42 16.17 -24.42
C THR A 948 10.89 16.41 -22.99
N TYR A 949 9.83 17.20 -22.84
CA TYR A 949 9.16 17.46 -21.56
C TYR A 949 7.90 16.59 -21.37
N GLY A 950 7.64 15.66 -22.29
CA GLY A 950 6.47 14.78 -22.27
C GLY A 950 5.15 15.47 -22.61
N GLN A 951 5.13 16.69 -23.16
CA GLN A 951 3.91 17.34 -23.64
C GLN A 951 3.57 16.83 -25.05
N MET A 952 2.28 16.74 -25.37
CA MET A 952 1.82 16.19 -26.66
C MET A 952 2.24 17.12 -27.80
N ALA A 953 3.28 16.78 -28.55
CA ALA A 953 3.80 17.60 -29.64
C ALA A 953 2.98 17.44 -30.93
N THR A 954 2.56 16.21 -31.24
CA THR A 954 1.72 15.95 -32.42
C THR A 954 0.63 14.94 -32.14
N GLN A 955 -0.50 15.13 -32.81
CA GLN A 955 -1.61 14.18 -32.90
C GLN A 955 -1.94 13.97 -34.38
N THR A 956 -1.77 12.75 -34.87
CA THR A 956 -2.15 12.35 -36.22
C THR A 956 -3.37 11.46 -36.16
N GLN A 957 -4.41 11.78 -36.94
CA GLN A 957 -5.66 11.06 -37.00
C GLN A 957 -5.98 10.60 -38.43
N HIS A 958 -6.34 9.33 -38.56
CA HIS A 958 -7.00 8.76 -39.74
C HIS A 958 -8.39 8.30 -39.28
N LEU A 959 -9.47 8.95 -39.75
CA LEU A 959 -10.83 8.72 -39.28
C LEU A 959 -11.69 8.12 -40.40
N GLY A 960 -11.77 6.79 -40.48
CA GLY A 960 -12.62 6.06 -41.42
C GLY A 960 -12.40 6.32 -42.92
N GLN A 961 -11.35 7.06 -43.30
CA GLN A 961 -11.00 7.48 -44.66
C GLN A 961 -9.47 7.59 -44.82
N PRO A 962 -8.91 7.63 -46.05
CA PRO A 962 -7.47 7.82 -46.27
C PRO A 962 -6.97 9.22 -45.89
N GLU A 963 -7.85 10.17 -45.56
CA GLU A 963 -7.45 11.53 -45.19
C GLU A 963 -6.74 11.56 -43.83
N GLU A 964 -5.58 12.23 -43.81
CA GLU A 964 -4.78 12.43 -42.61
C GLU A 964 -5.01 13.84 -42.06
N THR A 965 -5.39 13.92 -40.78
CA THR A 965 -5.41 15.19 -40.04
C THR A 965 -4.29 15.19 -39.02
N VAL A 966 -3.42 16.20 -39.06
CA VAL A 966 -2.30 16.37 -38.13
C VAL A 966 -2.48 17.66 -37.35
N SER A 967 -2.58 17.56 -36.03
CA SER A 967 -2.52 18.68 -35.10
C SER A 967 -1.13 18.75 -34.46
N GLN A 968 -0.44 19.87 -34.62
CA GLN A 968 0.85 20.16 -34.01
C GLN A 968 0.65 21.18 -32.90
N PHE A 969 1.16 20.89 -31.72
CA PHE A 969 1.06 21.73 -30.53
C PHE A 969 2.43 22.29 -30.20
N LEU A 970 2.51 23.59 -30.00
CA LEU A 970 3.71 24.27 -29.53
C LEU A 970 3.45 24.78 -28.12
N TYR A 971 4.37 24.48 -27.22
CA TYR A 971 4.33 24.92 -25.83
C TYR A 971 5.46 25.92 -25.55
N SER A 972 5.31 26.66 -24.46
CA SER A 972 6.33 27.60 -23.97
C SER A 972 7.68 26.93 -23.68
N THR A 973 7.68 25.64 -23.37
CA THR A 973 8.87 24.80 -23.11
C THR A 973 9.65 24.43 -24.37
N ASP A 974 9.01 24.41 -25.54
CA ASP A 974 9.68 24.07 -26.81
C ASP A 974 10.62 25.18 -27.29
N ASN A 975 10.35 26.43 -26.89
CA ASN A 975 11.18 27.59 -27.18
C ASN A 975 11.09 28.63 -26.05
N PRO A 976 11.82 28.44 -24.94
CA PRO A 976 11.65 29.25 -23.72
C PRO A 976 12.26 30.66 -23.80
N VAL A 977 12.73 31.09 -24.98
CA VAL A 977 13.62 32.26 -25.13
C VAL A 977 12.85 33.59 -25.30
N GLY A 978 11.53 33.54 -25.52
CA GLY A 978 10.67 34.73 -25.56
C GLY A 978 10.24 35.23 -24.18
N THR A 979 9.80 36.49 -24.09
CA THR A 979 9.52 37.18 -22.81
C THR A 979 8.32 36.57 -22.06
N PHE A 980 7.28 36.13 -22.76
CA PHE A 980 6.10 35.52 -22.12
C PHE A 980 6.24 34.00 -21.98
N GLU A 981 6.96 33.33 -22.89
CA GLU A 981 7.27 31.91 -22.79
C GLU A 981 8.10 31.62 -21.53
N SER A 982 9.14 32.43 -21.27
CA SER A 982 9.90 32.38 -20.02
C SER A 982 9.01 32.56 -18.78
N SER A 983 8.02 33.45 -18.86
CA SER A 983 7.08 33.70 -17.76
C SER A 983 6.18 32.48 -17.50
N LEU A 984 5.63 31.88 -18.56
CA LEU A 984 4.82 30.66 -18.48
C LEU A 984 5.61 29.48 -17.88
N VAL A 985 6.84 29.25 -18.34
CA VAL A 985 7.73 28.20 -17.81
C VAL A 985 8.05 28.44 -16.34
N THR A 986 8.35 29.69 -15.95
CA THR A 986 8.60 30.05 -14.54
C THR A 986 7.37 29.82 -13.66
N ALA A 987 6.18 30.09 -14.20
CA ALA A 987 4.92 29.80 -13.53
C ALA A 987 4.50 28.32 -13.56
N ASN A 988 5.28 27.44 -14.18
CA ASN A 988 4.91 26.04 -14.47
C ASN A 988 3.57 25.92 -15.23
N MET A 989 3.21 26.93 -16.02
CA MET A 989 2.08 26.91 -16.95
C MET A 989 2.51 26.29 -18.27
N ILE A 990 2.82 24.99 -18.21
CA ILE A 990 3.40 24.24 -19.31
C ILE A 990 2.35 23.42 -20.06
N ASN A 991 1.17 23.14 -19.52
CA ASN A 991 0.16 22.34 -20.25
C ASN A 991 -0.69 23.15 -21.26
N VAL A 992 -0.49 24.46 -21.35
CA VAL A 992 -1.23 25.33 -22.27
C VAL A 992 -0.45 25.45 -23.58
N PRO A 993 -0.99 24.96 -24.72
CA PRO A 993 -0.34 25.18 -26.02
C PRO A 993 -0.46 26.65 -26.41
N ILE A 994 0.67 27.30 -26.68
CA ILE A 994 0.74 28.69 -27.16
C ILE A 994 0.46 28.80 -28.66
N GLN A 995 0.58 27.69 -29.40
CA GLN A 995 0.16 27.58 -30.78
C GLN A 995 -0.38 26.19 -31.07
N ILE A 996 -1.48 26.12 -31.82
CA ILE A 996 -2.04 24.88 -32.37
C ILE A 996 -2.13 25.05 -33.87
N LYS A 997 -1.46 24.20 -34.63
CA LYS A 997 -1.53 24.17 -36.10
C LYS A 997 -2.18 22.87 -36.55
N THR A 998 -3.21 22.97 -37.37
CA THR A 998 -3.89 21.80 -37.95
C THR A 998 -3.64 21.76 -39.45
N SER A 999 -3.24 20.59 -39.95
CA SER A 999 -3.03 20.33 -41.37
C SER A 999 -3.88 19.13 -41.81
N ARG A 1000 -4.41 19.18 -43.03
CA ARG A 1000 -5.11 18.07 -43.67
C ARG A 1000 -4.35 17.68 -44.94
N ASN A 1001 -3.96 16.40 -45.05
CA ASN A 1001 -3.16 15.87 -46.17
C ASN A 1001 -1.90 16.72 -46.45
N GLY A 1002 -1.21 17.14 -45.39
CA GLY A 1002 0.01 17.98 -45.45
C GLY A 1002 -0.22 19.48 -45.67
N GLN A 1003 -1.44 19.94 -45.96
CA GLN A 1003 -1.78 21.35 -46.14
C GLN A 1003 -2.31 21.96 -44.85
N GLN A 1004 -1.77 23.11 -44.42
CA GLN A 1004 -2.26 23.82 -43.23
C GLN A 1004 -3.66 24.39 -43.49
N VAL A 1005 -4.62 24.01 -42.64
CA VAL A 1005 -6.01 24.49 -42.72
C VAL A 1005 -6.33 25.52 -41.64
N SER A 1006 -5.66 25.44 -40.48
CA SER A 1006 -5.83 26.40 -39.40
C SER A 1006 -4.60 26.53 -38.53
N MET A 1007 -4.47 27.69 -37.90
CA MET A 1007 -3.59 27.89 -36.76
C MET A 1007 -4.20 28.90 -35.80
N THR A 1008 -4.10 28.60 -34.51
CA THR A 1008 -4.44 29.51 -33.41
C THR A 1008 -3.19 29.74 -32.59
N GLN A 1009 -2.96 30.98 -32.18
CA GLN A 1009 -1.84 31.38 -31.35
C GLN A 1009 -2.32 32.28 -30.21
N GLU A 1010 -1.84 32.00 -29.00
CA GLU A 1010 -2.14 32.77 -27.79
C GLU A 1010 -0.87 33.45 -27.26
N GLU A 1011 -0.96 34.74 -27.00
CA GLU A 1011 0.12 35.54 -26.38
C GLU A 1011 -0.27 35.90 -24.94
N PHE A 1012 0.72 35.95 -24.05
CA PHE A 1012 0.53 36.24 -22.63
C PHE A 1012 1.41 37.41 -22.16
N LEU A 1013 1.08 37.97 -21.00
CA LEU A 1013 1.94 38.91 -20.27
C LEU A 1013 1.97 38.55 -18.79
N ASN A 1014 3.07 38.93 -18.12
CA ASN A 1014 3.13 39.00 -16.66
C ASN A 1014 2.84 40.45 -16.26
N ASP A 1015 1.84 40.67 -15.43
CA ASP A 1015 1.38 42.01 -15.04
C ASP A 1015 2.27 42.71 -14.00
N GLY A 1016 3.33 42.05 -13.54
CA GLY A 1016 4.23 42.54 -12.48
C GLY A 1016 3.80 42.16 -11.07
N TYR A 1017 2.60 41.58 -10.90
CA TYR A 1017 2.10 40.99 -9.66
C TYR A 1017 2.13 39.45 -9.70
N ASN A 1018 2.87 38.88 -10.66
CA ASN A 1018 2.97 37.45 -10.95
C ASN A 1018 1.66 36.81 -11.45
N HIS A 1019 0.72 37.59 -11.98
CA HIS A 1019 -0.39 37.01 -12.75
C HIS A 1019 0.05 36.82 -14.20
N ILE A 1020 -0.28 35.66 -14.77
CA ILE A 1020 -0.07 35.41 -16.21
C ILE A 1020 -1.42 35.51 -16.91
N LEU A 1021 -1.51 36.50 -17.80
CA LEU A 1021 -2.77 36.95 -18.37
C LEU A 1021 -2.67 36.93 -19.89
N LYS A 1022 -3.73 36.49 -20.58
CA LYS A 1022 -3.78 36.53 -22.05
C LYS A 1022 -3.74 37.98 -22.54
N THR A 1023 -3.04 38.26 -23.64
CA THR A 1023 -2.97 39.60 -24.23
C THR A 1023 -3.51 39.62 -25.67
N TYR A 1024 -3.18 38.61 -26.49
CA TYR A 1024 -3.70 38.48 -27.85
C TYR A 1024 -4.10 37.05 -28.16
N VAL A 1025 -5.13 36.91 -28.99
CA VAL A 1025 -5.43 35.67 -29.70
C VAL A 1025 -5.39 35.97 -31.20
N SER A 1026 -4.55 35.22 -31.90
CA SER A 1026 -4.33 35.35 -33.33
C SER A 1026 -4.75 34.07 -34.04
N ASN A 1027 -5.39 34.20 -35.19
CA ASN A 1027 -5.81 33.08 -36.01
C ASN A 1027 -5.24 33.19 -37.43
N LYS A 1028 -5.05 32.04 -38.07
CA LYS A 1028 -4.79 31.90 -39.49
C LYS A 1028 -5.69 30.79 -40.03
N LYS A 1029 -6.35 31.06 -41.16
CA LYS A 1029 -7.17 30.08 -41.87
C LYS A 1029 -6.59 29.85 -43.26
N ASP A 1030 -6.44 28.58 -43.63
CA ASP A 1030 -5.88 28.16 -44.92
C ASP A 1030 -4.54 28.88 -45.24
N THR A 1031 -4.43 29.46 -46.43
CA THR A 1031 -3.24 30.19 -46.92
C THR A 1031 -3.18 31.66 -46.50
N GLN A 1032 -4.11 32.15 -45.67
CA GLN A 1032 -4.17 33.56 -45.28
C GLN A 1032 -3.01 33.95 -44.35
N SER A 1033 -2.70 35.24 -44.21
CA SER A 1033 -1.78 35.71 -43.18
C SER A 1033 -2.37 35.54 -41.78
N THR A 1034 -1.53 35.36 -40.77
CA THR A 1034 -1.96 35.41 -39.37
C THR A 1034 -2.50 36.80 -39.03
N GLU A 1035 -3.65 36.87 -38.37
CA GLU A 1035 -4.27 38.12 -37.95
C GLU A 1035 -4.67 38.06 -36.47
N ARG A 1036 -4.50 39.19 -35.76
CA ARG A 1036 -5.00 39.34 -34.39
C ARG A 1036 -6.52 39.48 -34.43
N ARG A 1037 -7.21 38.69 -33.60
CA ARG A 1037 -8.68 38.67 -33.52
C ARG A 1037 -9.18 39.34 -32.26
N VAL A 1038 -8.54 39.08 -31.13
CA VAL A 1038 -8.92 39.60 -29.82
C VAL A 1038 -7.69 40.16 -29.13
N ARG A 1039 -7.87 41.35 -28.55
CA ARG A 1039 -6.91 42.03 -27.68
C ARG A 1039 -7.53 42.17 -26.28
N TYR A 1040 -6.80 41.75 -25.26
CA TYR A 1040 -7.15 41.95 -23.85
C TYR A 1040 -6.35 43.14 -23.33
N ASP A 1041 -7.03 44.24 -23.01
CA ASP A 1041 -6.39 45.53 -22.75
C ASP A 1041 -5.97 45.70 -21.29
N THR A 1042 -6.87 45.42 -20.36
CA THR A 1042 -6.65 45.69 -18.93
C THR A 1042 -7.26 44.63 -18.04
N TYR A 1043 -6.64 44.46 -16.88
CA TYR A 1043 -7.05 43.58 -15.80
C TYR A 1043 -7.08 44.38 -14.48
N ASP A 1044 -7.83 43.91 -13.49
CA ASP A 1044 -7.77 44.47 -12.14
C ASP A 1044 -6.61 43.86 -11.30
N ASP A 1045 -6.47 44.34 -10.07
CA ASP A 1045 -5.52 43.87 -9.05
C ASP A 1045 -5.75 42.42 -8.58
N LYS A 1046 -6.82 41.77 -9.03
CA LYS A 1046 -7.15 40.36 -8.79
C LYS A 1046 -6.99 39.51 -10.05
N GLY A 1047 -6.41 40.07 -11.12
CA GLY A 1047 -6.23 39.38 -12.39
C GLY A 1047 -7.53 39.16 -13.17
N ASN A 1048 -8.63 39.79 -12.77
CA ASN A 1048 -9.88 39.69 -13.52
C ASN A 1048 -9.83 40.59 -14.75
N LEU A 1049 -10.30 40.08 -15.90
CA LEU A 1049 -10.38 40.86 -17.13
C LEU A 1049 -11.35 42.04 -16.95
N THR A 1050 -10.87 43.27 -17.15
CA THR A 1050 -11.72 44.48 -17.09
C THR A 1050 -12.03 45.02 -18.46
N VAL A 1051 -11.09 45.00 -19.42
CA VAL A 1051 -11.34 45.52 -20.78
C VAL A 1051 -10.74 44.61 -21.84
N TYR A 1052 -11.53 44.30 -22.88
CA TYR A 1052 -11.05 43.65 -24.11
C TYR A 1052 -11.75 44.21 -25.35
N ARG A 1053 -11.15 44.00 -26.52
CA ARG A 1053 -11.72 44.40 -27.82
C ARG A 1053 -11.35 43.41 -28.92
N GLN A 1054 -12.13 43.39 -29.99
CA GLN A 1054 -11.64 42.87 -31.26
C GLN A 1054 -10.58 43.85 -31.79
N GLU A 1055 -9.54 43.38 -32.49
CA GLU A 1055 -8.35 44.20 -32.84
C GLU A 1055 -8.72 45.58 -33.45
N ASN A 1056 -9.74 45.62 -34.32
CA ASN A 1056 -10.25 46.83 -34.98
C ASN A 1056 -11.66 47.24 -34.50
N GLY A 1057 -12.10 46.73 -33.35
CA GLY A 1057 -13.43 46.95 -32.79
C GLY A 1057 -13.46 47.90 -31.60
N LYS A 1058 -14.68 48.22 -31.14
CA LYS A 1058 -14.90 48.96 -29.90
C LYS A 1058 -14.59 48.12 -28.66
N ALA A 1059 -14.32 48.80 -27.54
CA ALA A 1059 -14.02 48.13 -26.28
C ALA A 1059 -15.26 47.52 -25.64
N THR A 1060 -15.04 46.43 -24.91
CA THR A 1060 -15.98 45.81 -23.97
C THR A 1060 -15.40 45.95 -22.56
N LEU A 1061 -16.17 46.55 -21.65
CA LEU A 1061 -15.85 46.71 -20.24
C LEU A 1061 -16.62 45.68 -19.40
N ILE A 1062 -15.90 44.97 -18.52
CA ILE A 1062 -16.46 44.09 -17.50
C ILE A 1062 -16.32 44.76 -16.13
N VAL A 1063 -17.43 44.93 -15.44
CA VAL A 1063 -17.49 45.45 -14.08
C VAL A 1063 -17.65 44.28 -13.11
N TRP A 1064 -16.81 44.24 -12.09
CA TRP A 1064 -16.78 43.18 -11.08
C TRP A 1064 -17.36 43.69 -9.76
N GLY A 1065 -18.15 42.84 -9.09
CA GLY A 1065 -18.72 43.07 -7.78
C GLY A 1065 -18.43 41.90 -6.84
N TYR A 1066 -19.07 41.88 -5.67
CA TYR A 1066 -18.91 40.81 -4.67
C TYR A 1066 -17.43 40.64 -4.27
N GLU A 1067 -16.78 41.74 -3.87
CA GLU A 1067 -15.32 41.78 -3.62
C GLU A 1067 -14.47 41.37 -4.84
N LYS A 1068 -14.90 41.75 -6.05
CA LYS A 1068 -14.26 41.43 -7.33
C LYS A 1068 -14.18 39.93 -7.63
N THR A 1069 -15.17 39.16 -7.18
CA THR A 1069 -15.23 37.71 -7.44
C THR A 1069 -16.14 37.36 -8.61
N LEU A 1070 -17.16 38.18 -8.89
CA LEU A 1070 -18.18 37.91 -9.89
C LEU A 1070 -18.43 39.11 -10.81
N PRO A 1071 -18.65 38.91 -12.12
CA PRO A 1071 -18.94 39.99 -13.06
C PRO A 1071 -20.39 40.44 -12.90
N VAL A 1072 -20.62 41.73 -12.63
CA VAL A 1072 -21.94 42.33 -12.39
C VAL A 1072 -22.44 43.17 -13.55
N ALA A 1073 -21.57 43.59 -14.47
CA ALA A 1073 -21.98 44.20 -15.73
C ALA A 1073 -20.99 43.92 -16.86
N LYS A 1074 -21.51 43.81 -18.09
CA LYS A 1074 -20.76 43.79 -19.35
C LYS A 1074 -21.30 44.92 -20.23
N LEU A 1075 -20.45 45.89 -20.56
CA LEU A 1075 -20.77 47.03 -21.41
C LEU A 1075 -20.00 46.89 -22.71
N GLU A 1076 -20.71 46.73 -23.82
CA GLU A 1076 -20.12 46.59 -25.15
C GLU A 1076 -20.30 47.89 -25.96
N ASN A 1077 -19.50 48.07 -27.01
CA ASN A 1077 -19.52 49.23 -27.91
C ASN A 1077 -19.06 50.55 -27.26
N LEU A 1078 -18.04 50.48 -26.40
CA LEU A 1078 -17.48 51.66 -25.72
C LEU A 1078 -16.28 52.26 -26.47
N ASP A 1079 -16.28 53.59 -26.58
CA ASP A 1079 -15.11 54.37 -27.02
C ASP A 1079 -14.15 54.64 -25.85
N TYR A 1080 -14.70 54.86 -24.63
CA TYR A 1080 -13.95 55.05 -23.39
C TYR A 1080 -14.41 54.03 -22.31
N PRO A 1081 -13.66 52.95 -22.09
CA PRO A 1081 -14.08 51.85 -21.20
C PRO A 1081 -13.73 52.11 -19.73
N ALA A 1082 -14.42 53.07 -19.10
CA ALA A 1082 -14.30 53.36 -17.67
C ALA A 1082 -15.66 53.77 -17.09
N ILE A 1083 -15.95 53.45 -15.83
CA ILE A 1083 -17.16 53.89 -15.09
C ILE A 1083 -16.84 55.01 -14.08
N PRO A 1084 -17.79 55.91 -13.75
CA PRO A 1084 -17.57 56.93 -12.72
C PRO A 1084 -17.27 56.32 -11.34
N ALA A 1085 -16.36 56.95 -10.59
CA ALA A 1085 -15.89 56.45 -9.30
C ALA A 1085 -17.02 56.25 -8.27
N ALA A 1086 -18.00 57.15 -8.23
CA ALA A 1086 -19.16 57.04 -7.33
C ALA A 1086 -19.99 55.78 -7.63
N ASN A 1087 -20.30 55.52 -8.90
CA ASN A 1087 -21.02 54.31 -9.31
C ASN A 1087 -20.23 53.03 -9.03
N ALA A 1088 -18.92 53.05 -9.28
CA ALA A 1088 -18.04 51.93 -8.95
C ALA A 1088 -18.08 51.63 -7.43
N GLN A 1089 -18.07 52.68 -6.61
CA GLN A 1089 -18.16 52.56 -5.15
C GLN A 1089 -19.51 52.01 -4.69
N ASP A 1090 -20.62 52.49 -5.23
CA ASP A 1090 -21.96 51.98 -4.90
C ASP A 1090 -22.10 50.50 -5.25
N ILE A 1091 -21.67 50.10 -6.46
CA ILE A 1091 -21.67 48.70 -6.89
C ILE A 1091 -20.83 47.84 -5.94
N ALA A 1092 -19.64 48.32 -5.54
CA ALA A 1092 -18.77 47.61 -4.60
C ALA A 1092 -19.42 47.48 -3.22
N THR A 1093 -19.96 48.57 -2.65
CA THR A 1093 -20.58 48.57 -1.32
C THR A 1093 -21.82 47.68 -1.25
N TYR A 1094 -22.73 47.77 -2.22
CA TYR A 1094 -23.99 47.02 -2.18
C TYR A 1094 -23.84 45.55 -2.58
N SER A 1095 -22.66 45.13 -3.04
CA SER A 1095 -22.33 43.72 -3.32
C SER A 1095 -21.39 43.09 -2.28
N ALA A 1096 -20.86 43.85 -1.31
CA ALA A 1096 -19.89 43.37 -0.33
C ALA A 1096 -20.54 42.65 0.89
N PRO A 1097 -19.81 41.78 1.60
CA PRO A 1097 -20.24 41.19 2.87
C PRO A 1097 -20.64 42.25 3.91
N GLY A 1098 -21.72 41.98 4.67
CA GLY A 1098 -22.21 42.85 5.74
C GLY A 1098 -22.97 44.11 5.27
N THR A 1099 -22.69 44.62 4.07
CA THR A 1099 -23.41 45.74 3.45
C THR A 1099 -24.24 45.34 2.23
N TYR A 1100 -24.27 44.05 1.89
CA TYR A 1100 -25.02 43.51 0.76
C TYR A 1100 -26.48 43.98 0.78
N ASN A 1101 -26.89 44.64 -0.31
CA ASN A 1101 -28.24 45.11 -0.50
C ASN A 1101 -28.61 44.97 -1.98
N GLU A 1102 -29.34 43.90 -2.30
CA GLU A 1102 -29.71 43.57 -3.68
C GLU A 1102 -30.49 44.70 -4.37
N ALA A 1103 -31.43 45.35 -3.66
CA ALA A 1103 -32.24 46.41 -4.23
C ALA A 1103 -31.40 47.63 -4.63
N GLN A 1104 -30.47 48.05 -3.77
CA GLN A 1104 -29.55 49.15 -4.08
C GLN A 1104 -28.54 48.78 -5.16
N LEU A 1105 -28.06 47.53 -5.19
CA LEU A 1105 -27.19 47.04 -6.25
C LEU A 1105 -27.88 47.09 -7.63
N VAL A 1106 -29.15 46.66 -7.70
CA VAL A 1106 -29.95 46.73 -8.94
C VAL A 1106 -30.08 48.18 -9.43
N LEU A 1107 -30.31 49.13 -8.52
CA LEU A 1107 -30.39 50.55 -8.86
C LEU A 1107 -29.05 51.10 -9.38
N ALA A 1108 -27.95 50.78 -8.71
CA ALA A 1108 -26.60 51.18 -9.12
C ALA A 1108 -26.25 50.64 -10.52
N LEU A 1109 -26.61 49.38 -10.81
CA LEU A 1109 -26.42 48.75 -12.12
C LEU A 1109 -27.34 49.35 -13.20
N ALA A 1110 -28.58 49.70 -12.85
CA ALA A 1110 -29.51 50.35 -13.78
C ALA A 1110 -28.99 51.73 -14.23
N ASN A 1111 -28.36 52.49 -13.33
CA ASN A 1111 -27.79 53.80 -13.61
C ASN A 1111 -26.72 53.77 -14.73
N LEU A 1112 -26.04 52.63 -14.93
CA LEU A 1112 -25.07 52.49 -16.03
C LEU A 1112 -25.70 52.70 -17.41
N ARG A 1113 -26.97 52.32 -17.62
CA ARG A 1113 -27.67 52.56 -18.90
C ARG A 1113 -27.93 54.05 -19.15
N THR A 1114 -28.16 54.81 -18.09
CA THR A 1114 -28.29 56.27 -18.16
C THR A 1114 -26.96 56.95 -18.49
N LEU A 1115 -25.87 56.42 -17.93
CA LEU A 1115 -24.51 56.96 -18.15
C LEU A 1115 -23.94 56.61 -19.53
N TYR A 1116 -24.31 55.47 -20.11
CA TYR A 1116 -23.83 54.99 -21.41
C TYR A 1116 -25.00 54.62 -22.35
N PRO A 1117 -25.73 55.62 -22.89
CA PRO A 1117 -26.95 55.37 -23.67
C PRO A 1117 -26.71 54.65 -25.00
N THR A 1118 -25.49 54.67 -25.53
CA THR A 1118 -25.09 54.02 -26.79
C THR A 1118 -24.43 52.64 -26.60
N ALA A 1119 -24.17 52.24 -25.36
CA ALA A 1119 -23.54 50.98 -25.02
C ALA A 1119 -24.58 49.86 -24.91
N LEU A 1120 -24.20 48.64 -25.31
CA LEU A 1120 -25.01 47.45 -25.07
C LEU A 1120 -24.65 46.91 -23.68
N ILE A 1121 -25.54 47.11 -22.71
CA ILE A 1121 -25.27 46.80 -21.30
C ILE A 1121 -26.05 45.57 -20.84
N THR A 1122 -25.33 44.51 -20.49
CA THR A 1122 -25.89 43.36 -19.78
C THR A 1122 -25.46 43.41 -18.32
N THR A 1123 -26.40 43.28 -17.38
CA THR A 1123 -26.12 43.33 -15.94
C THR A 1123 -26.51 42.03 -15.25
N TYR A 1124 -25.74 41.62 -14.25
CA TYR A 1124 -25.89 40.38 -13.52
C TYR A 1124 -26.00 40.65 -12.01
N VAL A 1125 -26.99 40.04 -11.38
CA VAL A 1125 -27.14 39.99 -9.92
C VAL A 1125 -27.12 38.53 -9.52
N TYR A 1126 -26.43 38.20 -8.43
CA TYR A 1126 -26.21 36.83 -7.99
C TYR A 1126 -26.94 36.57 -6.68
N ALA A 1127 -27.39 35.33 -6.51
CA ALA A 1127 -27.70 34.75 -5.22
C ALA A 1127 -26.36 34.23 -4.64
N PRO A 1128 -25.76 34.91 -3.65
CA PRO A 1128 -24.37 34.64 -3.27
C PRO A 1128 -24.15 33.19 -2.83
N GLY A 1129 -23.25 32.48 -3.53
CA GLY A 1129 -22.94 31.07 -3.28
C GLY A 1129 -23.87 30.05 -3.95
N GLN A 1130 -24.81 30.48 -4.79
CA GLN A 1130 -25.67 29.60 -5.60
C GLN A 1130 -25.48 29.82 -7.10
N GLY A 1131 -25.55 31.08 -7.54
CA GLY A 1131 -25.38 31.43 -8.95
C GLY A 1131 -26.08 32.74 -9.32
N VAL A 1132 -26.26 32.98 -10.63
CA VAL A 1132 -26.96 34.16 -11.13
C VAL A 1132 -28.42 34.14 -10.70
N LYS A 1133 -28.92 35.22 -10.11
CA LYS A 1133 -30.32 35.41 -9.68
C LYS A 1133 -31.10 36.27 -10.68
N LYS A 1134 -30.44 37.22 -11.34
CA LYS A 1134 -31.07 38.09 -12.35
C LYS A 1134 -30.07 38.48 -13.43
N ILE A 1135 -30.46 38.32 -14.69
CA ILE A 1135 -29.76 38.87 -15.86
C ILE A 1135 -30.67 39.92 -16.46
N THR A 1136 -30.16 41.11 -16.74
CA THR A 1136 -30.89 42.11 -17.54
C THR A 1136 -30.08 42.40 -18.79
N ASP A 1137 -30.67 42.11 -19.95
CA ASP A 1137 -30.00 42.20 -21.24
C ASP A 1137 -29.81 43.66 -21.72
N ALA A 1138 -29.22 43.82 -22.89
CA ALA A 1138 -28.99 45.13 -23.51
C ALA A 1138 -30.28 45.89 -23.85
N LYS A 1139 -31.43 45.21 -23.99
CA LYS A 1139 -32.75 45.83 -24.24
C LYS A 1139 -33.45 46.23 -22.93
N GLY A 1140 -32.85 45.94 -21.78
CA GLY A 1140 -33.45 46.19 -20.47
C GLY A 1140 -34.45 45.11 -20.04
N GLN A 1141 -34.55 43.99 -20.77
CA GLN A 1141 -35.42 42.88 -20.39
C GLN A 1141 -34.69 42.00 -19.37
N SER A 1142 -35.38 41.66 -18.28
CA SER A 1142 -34.82 40.84 -17.22
C SER A 1142 -35.27 39.38 -17.32
N GLN A 1143 -34.35 38.47 -17.03
CA GLN A 1143 -34.64 37.09 -16.68
C GLN A 1143 -34.26 36.86 -15.21
N ASN A 1144 -35.19 36.31 -14.44
CA ASN A 1144 -35.00 35.95 -13.04
C ASN A 1144 -34.79 34.44 -12.92
N TYR A 1145 -33.80 34.05 -12.13
CA TYR A 1145 -33.35 32.68 -11.93
C TYR A 1145 -33.69 32.28 -10.49
N VAL A 1146 -34.61 31.34 -10.35
CA VAL A 1146 -35.13 30.87 -9.07
C VAL A 1146 -34.49 29.53 -8.74
N TYR A 1147 -33.91 29.43 -7.55
CA TYR A 1147 -33.26 28.22 -7.07
C TYR A 1147 -34.20 27.42 -6.16
N ASP A 1148 -34.04 26.10 -6.17
CA ASP A 1148 -34.66 25.23 -5.19
C ASP A 1148 -33.94 25.34 -3.83
N ASN A 1149 -34.51 24.70 -2.82
CA ASN A 1149 -33.97 24.75 -1.46
C ASN A 1149 -32.60 24.08 -1.31
N PHE A 1150 -32.10 23.38 -2.35
CA PHE A 1150 -30.79 22.73 -2.39
C PHE A 1150 -29.74 23.56 -3.15
N GLY A 1151 -30.11 24.78 -3.59
CA GLY A 1151 -29.26 25.70 -4.33
C GLY A 1151 -29.11 25.34 -5.81
N ARG A 1152 -30.05 24.58 -6.39
CA ARG A 1152 -30.04 24.22 -7.83
C ARG A 1152 -31.05 25.07 -8.59
N LEU A 1153 -30.73 25.46 -9.82
CA LEU A 1153 -31.62 26.30 -10.65
C LEU A 1153 -32.94 25.57 -10.93
N LYS A 1154 -34.05 26.02 -10.37
CA LYS A 1154 -35.37 25.41 -10.54
C LYS A 1154 -36.12 26.00 -11.74
N GLU A 1155 -36.17 27.33 -11.83
CA GLU A 1155 -36.97 28.03 -12.84
C GLU A 1155 -36.23 29.25 -13.37
N VAL A 1156 -36.45 29.54 -14.66
CA VAL A 1156 -36.10 30.83 -15.26
C VAL A 1156 -37.39 31.52 -15.66
N ARG A 1157 -37.57 32.76 -15.24
CA ARG A 1157 -38.77 33.58 -15.49
C ARG A 1157 -38.41 34.87 -16.21
N ASN A 1158 -39.30 35.39 -17.04
CA ASN A 1158 -39.09 36.67 -17.73
C ASN A 1158 -39.41 37.87 -16.82
N SER A 1159 -39.38 39.08 -17.37
CA SER A 1159 -39.67 40.33 -16.66
C SER A 1159 -41.10 40.43 -16.13
N GLN A 1160 -42.05 39.71 -16.73
CA GLN A 1160 -43.46 39.63 -16.34
C GLN A 1160 -43.70 38.50 -15.33
N SER A 1161 -42.65 37.84 -14.84
CA SER A 1161 -42.70 36.66 -13.97
C SER A 1161 -43.29 35.40 -14.61
N GLU A 1162 -43.41 35.37 -15.95
CA GLU A 1162 -43.87 34.19 -16.69
C GLU A 1162 -42.73 33.18 -16.80
N LEU A 1163 -43.07 31.89 -16.74
CA LEU A 1163 -42.10 30.79 -16.83
C LEU A 1163 -41.50 30.71 -18.24
N VAL A 1164 -40.18 30.78 -18.33
CA VAL A 1164 -39.41 30.60 -19.58
C VAL A 1164 -38.89 29.18 -19.67
N SER A 1165 -38.33 28.66 -18.58
CA SER A 1165 -37.89 27.27 -18.49
C SER A 1165 -37.98 26.77 -17.05
N GLU A 1166 -38.17 25.47 -16.89
CA GLU A 1166 -38.17 24.76 -15.61
C GLU A 1166 -37.21 23.57 -15.69
N ASN A 1167 -36.45 23.36 -14.63
CA ASN A 1167 -35.57 22.21 -14.46
C ASN A 1167 -36.15 21.26 -13.42
N GLN A 1168 -36.34 20.01 -13.82
CA GLN A 1168 -36.68 18.92 -12.91
C GLN A 1168 -35.45 18.03 -12.70
N TYR A 1169 -35.00 17.95 -11.45
CA TYR A 1169 -33.83 17.18 -11.09
C TYR A 1169 -34.21 15.77 -10.65
N HIS A 1170 -33.87 14.78 -11.46
CA HIS A 1170 -33.94 13.37 -11.10
C HIS A 1170 -32.55 12.89 -10.69
N TYR A 1171 -32.44 12.09 -9.62
CA TYR A 1171 -31.19 11.39 -9.40
C TYR A 1171 -31.08 10.24 -10.38
N LYS A 1172 -29.87 10.06 -10.91
CA LYS A 1172 -29.50 8.83 -11.58
C LYS A 1172 -29.47 7.72 -10.51
N PRO A 1173 -30.26 6.64 -10.67
CA PRO A 1173 -30.25 5.51 -9.73
C PRO A 1173 -28.92 4.78 -9.71
#